data_AF-A0A341B0Y7-F1
#
_entry.id   AF-A0A341B0Y7-F1
#
_cell.length_a   1.000
_cell.length_b   1.000
_cell.length_c   1.000
_cell.angle_alpha   90.00
_cell.angle_beta   90.00
_cell.angle_gamma   90.00
#
_symmetry.space_group_name_H-M   'P 1'
#
loop_
_entity.id
_entity.type
_entity.pdbx_description
1 polymer ?
#
loop_
_entity_poly.entity_id
_entity_poly.type
_entity_poly.pdbx_seq_one_letter_code
_entity_poly.pdbx_strand_id
1 'polypeptide(L)'
;MAEWDADLDHIIPSSILPPLWAKLLVGFVSLVCFARSYDGDFVFDDSEAIVNNKDLRAETPLGDLWHHDFWGNQLSSNTSHKSYRPLTVLVFRMNCYLSGGFHPLSFHVVNILLHSGISILLVDVFSVLFGGLQYTSKGRRLNLAPRSSLLAALLFAVHPVHTECVAAVVGCADLLAALFFLLSFLGYCKALRETNKEGTHSTFWVLLSILLGAVAMLCKEQGITVLGLNAVFDILVIGKLNVLELVRKVLHKDRSLENTGVLRTEGLLFRMSLLALGGTGVLYVRWKIMGTGPPAFTEVDNPASFASSMLVRAINYNYYYSLNAWLLLCPWWLCFDWSMGCIPLIKSVGDWRVIALAALWFCLIGLICQALCSEDSHKRRILTLGLGLLIIPFLPASNLFFRVGFVVAERVLYLPSAGYCMLLTFGFGVLSKHTKKKKLVAAFVLGILFINTLRCVIRSGEWRNEEQLFRSALSVCPLNAKVHYNVGKNLADKGNQTAAIRYYREAVRLNPKYVHAMNNLGNILKERNELQEAEELLSLAVQIQPDFAAAWMNLGIVQNSLKRFQAAEQSYRTAIKHRRKYPDCYYNLGRLYADLNRHVDALNAWRNATVLKPEHSLAWNNMIILLDSTGNLAQAEAVGREALELIPNDHSLMFSLANVLGKSQKYKESEALFLKAIKAHPNTASYHGNLAVLYHRWGHLDLAKKHYEISLRLDPMASGTKENYGLLRRKLEQMQKKNI
;
A
#
# COMPACT_ATOMS: atom_id res chain seq x y z
N MET A 1 -49.48 -11.62 -35.54
CA MET A 1 -49.26 -12.23 -34.21
C MET A 1 -47.77 -12.15 -33.93
N ALA A 2 -47.33 -11.11 -33.23
CA ALA A 2 -45.94 -10.91 -32.86
C ALA A 2 -45.64 -11.81 -31.65
N GLU A 3 -44.76 -12.79 -31.83
CA GLU A 3 -44.30 -13.67 -30.75
C GLU A 3 -43.75 -12.82 -29.60
N TRP A 4 -44.18 -13.18 -28.38
CA TRP A 4 -43.73 -12.58 -27.14
C TRP A 4 -42.20 -12.49 -27.08
N ASP A 5 -41.69 -11.28 -26.91
CA ASP A 5 -40.33 -11.01 -26.45
C ASP A 5 -40.08 -11.89 -25.22
N ALA A 6 -39.30 -12.95 -25.40
CA ALA A 6 -38.88 -13.81 -24.32
C ALA A 6 -38.00 -12.96 -23.38
N ASP A 7 -38.61 -12.50 -22.28
CA ASP A 7 -37.93 -11.74 -21.24
C ASP A 7 -36.62 -12.45 -20.88
N LEU A 8 -35.50 -11.72 -20.97
CA LEU A 8 -34.16 -12.20 -20.62
C LEU A 8 -34.19 -13.00 -19.31
N ASP A 9 -35.01 -12.53 -18.36
CA ASP A 9 -35.18 -13.14 -17.06
C ASP A 9 -35.70 -14.59 -17.13
N HIS A 10 -36.64 -14.90 -18.03
CA HIS A 10 -37.17 -16.25 -18.18
C HIS A 10 -36.21 -17.22 -18.85
N ILE A 11 -35.25 -16.71 -19.62
CA ILE A 11 -34.30 -17.51 -20.40
C ILE A 11 -33.12 -17.97 -19.54
N ILE A 12 -32.69 -17.16 -18.57
CA ILE A 12 -31.55 -17.47 -17.71
C ILE A 12 -31.86 -18.68 -16.81
N PRO A 13 -30.97 -19.68 -16.75
CA PRO A 13 -31.16 -20.88 -15.94
C PRO A 13 -30.78 -20.64 -14.47
N SER A 14 -31.42 -19.66 -13.82
CA SER A 14 -31.28 -19.40 -12.38
C SER A 14 -32.61 -19.55 -11.65
N SER A 15 -32.54 -19.85 -10.35
CA SER A 15 -33.73 -19.96 -9.50
C SER A 15 -34.36 -18.59 -9.27
N ILE A 16 -35.70 -18.55 -9.21
CA ILE A 16 -36.41 -17.36 -8.75
C ILE A 16 -36.35 -17.38 -7.23
N LEU A 17 -35.63 -16.42 -6.64
CA LEU A 17 -35.60 -16.22 -5.20
C LEU A 17 -36.38 -14.95 -4.84
N PRO A 18 -37.13 -14.95 -3.73
CA PRO A 18 -37.68 -13.73 -3.19
C PRO A 18 -36.57 -12.71 -2.92
N PRO A 19 -36.83 -11.38 -3.04
CA PRO A 19 -35.78 -10.36 -2.95
C PRO A 19 -34.91 -10.45 -1.69
N LEU A 20 -35.50 -10.79 -0.54
CA LEU A 20 -34.76 -10.98 0.71
C LEU A 20 -33.78 -12.15 0.62
N TRP A 21 -34.22 -13.31 0.13
CA TRP A 21 -33.38 -14.50 -0.02
C TRP A 21 -32.30 -14.32 -1.07
N ALA A 22 -32.59 -13.62 -2.17
CA ALA A 22 -31.59 -13.25 -3.17
C ALA A 22 -30.46 -12.41 -2.54
N LYS A 23 -30.83 -11.40 -1.74
CA LYS A 23 -29.87 -10.55 -1.02
C LYS A 23 -29.07 -11.33 0.02
N LEU A 24 -29.72 -12.18 0.81
CA LEU A 24 -29.05 -13.02 1.80
C LEU A 24 -28.06 -14.01 1.14
N LEU A 25 -28.43 -14.60 0.01
CA LEU A 25 -27.55 -15.51 -0.74
C LEU A 25 -26.31 -14.77 -1.26
N VAL A 26 -26.50 -13.62 -1.91
CA VAL A 26 -25.38 -12.80 -2.42
C VAL A 26 -24.47 -12.35 -1.27
N GLY A 27 -25.07 -11.87 -0.17
CA GLY A 27 -24.34 -11.49 1.04
C GLY A 27 -23.52 -12.64 1.61
N PHE A 28 -24.13 -13.81 1.79
CA PHE A 28 -23.44 -15.00 2.30
C PHE A 28 -22.28 -15.43 1.39
N VAL A 29 -22.50 -15.51 0.08
CA VAL A 29 -21.47 -15.91 -0.89
C VAL A 29 -20.29 -14.91 -0.89
N SER A 30 -20.58 -13.60 -0.85
CA SER A 30 -19.54 -12.58 -0.78
C SER A 30 -18.71 -12.69 0.51
N LEU A 31 -19.32 -13.02 1.65
CA LEU A 31 -18.61 -13.23 2.92
C LEU A 31 -17.69 -14.45 2.83
N VAL A 32 -18.18 -15.57 2.29
CA VAL A 32 -17.38 -16.79 2.11
C VAL A 32 -16.14 -16.55 1.25
N CYS A 33 -16.26 -15.74 0.19
CA CYS A 33 -15.16 -15.45 -0.73
C CYS A 33 -13.93 -14.82 -0.06
N PHE A 34 -14.15 -13.98 0.96
CA PHE A 34 -13.09 -13.18 1.59
C PHE A 34 -12.93 -13.46 3.08
N ALA A 35 -13.67 -14.42 3.64
CA ALA A 35 -13.56 -14.80 5.04
C ALA A 35 -12.15 -15.20 5.45
N ARG A 36 -11.29 -15.64 4.51
CA ARG A 36 -9.90 -16.02 4.82
C ARG A 36 -8.97 -14.86 5.14
N SER A 37 -9.29 -13.63 4.77
CA SER A 37 -8.43 -12.45 5.02
C SER A 37 -8.81 -11.66 6.27
N TYR A 38 -9.80 -12.12 7.06
CA TYR A 38 -10.31 -11.36 8.21
C TYR A 38 -9.28 -11.13 9.33
N ASP A 39 -8.32 -12.04 9.46
CA ASP A 39 -7.26 -12.04 10.47
C ASP A 39 -5.86 -11.87 9.83
N GLY A 40 -5.80 -11.13 8.72
CA GLY A 40 -4.54 -10.73 8.08
C GLY A 40 -3.79 -9.67 8.89
N ASP A 41 -2.48 -9.58 8.64
CA ASP A 41 -1.61 -8.51 9.12
C ASP A 41 -1.72 -7.26 8.21
N PHE A 42 -1.19 -6.12 8.65
CA PHE A 42 -0.95 -5.00 7.74
C PHE A 42 0.17 -5.35 6.76
N VAL A 43 -0.15 -5.48 5.48
CA VAL A 43 0.78 -5.88 4.42
C VAL A 43 1.02 -4.76 3.41
N PHE A 44 2.24 -4.65 2.90
CA PHE A 44 2.57 -3.76 1.78
C PHE A 44 2.15 -2.30 2.03
N ASP A 45 1.22 -1.75 1.25
CA ASP A 45 0.73 -0.37 1.36
C ASP A 45 0.00 -0.11 2.69
N ASP A 46 -0.51 -1.14 3.36
CA ASP A 46 -1.25 -0.99 4.62
C ASP A 46 -0.34 -0.45 5.75
N SER A 47 0.95 -0.83 5.76
CA SER A 47 1.90 -0.33 6.75
C SER A 47 2.09 1.18 6.65
N GLU A 48 2.17 1.72 5.42
CA GLU A 48 2.31 3.16 5.21
C GLU A 48 1.01 3.92 5.47
N ALA A 49 -0.11 3.41 4.96
CA ALA A 49 -1.41 4.07 5.09
C ALA A 49 -1.98 4.05 6.51
N ILE A 50 -1.62 3.04 7.31
CA ILE A 50 -2.15 2.85 8.67
C ILE A 50 -1.08 3.09 9.74
N VAL A 51 -0.01 2.27 9.76
CA VAL A 51 0.94 2.26 10.88
C VAL A 51 1.81 3.53 10.90
N ASN A 52 2.31 3.94 9.74
CA ASN A 52 3.19 5.11 9.62
C ASN A 52 2.43 6.42 9.42
N ASN A 53 1.12 6.35 9.21
CA ASN A 53 0.28 7.51 8.98
C ASN A 53 0.03 8.29 10.28
N LYS A 54 0.53 9.53 10.32
CA LYS A 54 0.42 10.40 11.49
C LYS A 54 -1.01 10.87 11.74
N ASP A 55 -1.87 10.88 10.72
CA ASP A 55 -3.24 11.36 10.84
C ASP A 55 -4.15 10.44 11.64
N LEU A 56 -3.73 9.19 11.81
CA LEU A 56 -4.47 8.20 12.60
C LEU A 56 -4.18 8.28 14.09
N ARG A 57 -3.21 9.11 14.50
CA ARG A 57 -2.86 9.31 15.91
C ARG A 57 -3.91 10.16 16.61
N ALA A 58 -4.12 9.90 17.90
CA ALA A 58 -5.11 10.64 18.69
C ALA A 58 -4.74 12.12 18.83
N GLU A 59 -3.45 12.45 18.84
CA GLU A 59 -2.94 13.80 19.04
C GLU A 59 -3.09 14.71 17.82
N THR A 60 -3.19 14.14 16.60
CA THR A 60 -3.27 14.92 15.36
C THR A 60 -4.67 15.53 15.21
N PRO A 61 -4.85 16.84 15.01
CA PRO A 61 -6.19 17.45 14.83
C PRO A 61 -6.99 16.85 13.66
N LEU A 62 -8.32 16.70 13.82
CA LEU A 62 -9.19 16.20 12.73
C LEU A 62 -9.23 17.15 11.51
N GLY A 63 -8.95 18.43 11.71
CA GLY A 63 -8.88 19.42 10.63
C GLY A 63 -7.76 19.13 9.62
N ASP A 64 -6.68 18.49 10.07
CA ASP A 64 -5.50 18.22 9.24
C ASP A 64 -5.80 17.24 8.11
N LEU A 65 -6.81 16.38 8.28
CA LEU A 65 -7.29 15.44 7.25
C LEU A 65 -7.66 16.14 5.93
N TRP A 66 -8.12 17.40 5.99
CA TRP A 66 -8.49 18.18 4.81
C TRP A 66 -7.30 18.80 4.08
N HIS A 67 -6.11 18.76 4.69
CA HIS A 67 -4.88 19.33 4.16
C HIS A 67 -3.79 18.29 3.85
N HIS A 68 -4.01 17.04 4.24
CA HIS A 68 -3.10 15.92 4.01
C HIS A 68 -3.59 15.01 2.88
N ASP A 69 -2.64 14.28 2.28
CA ASP A 69 -2.94 13.18 1.38
C ASP A 69 -3.27 11.90 2.16
N PHE A 70 -3.69 10.88 1.42
CA PHE A 70 -4.07 9.56 1.93
C PHE A 70 -3.00 8.90 2.83
N TRP A 71 -1.73 9.29 2.70
CA TRP A 71 -0.60 8.71 3.43
C TRP A 71 -0.18 9.55 4.64
N GLY A 72 -0.88 10.65 4.92
CA GLY A 72 -0.59 11.55 6.05
C GLY A 72 0.48 12.61 5.76
N ASN A 73 0.76 12.89 4.49
CA ASN A 73 1.67 13.97 4.09
C ASN A 73 0.90 15.22 3.68
N GLN A 74 1.46 16.39 3.99
CA GLN A 74 0.85 17.67 3.64
C GLN A 74 0.72 17.84 2.11
N LEU A 75 -0.48 18.15 1.63
CA LEU A 75 -0.76 18.28 0.19
C LEU A 75 0.09 19.34 -0.47
N SER A 76 0.50 20.40 0.24
CA SER A 76 1.37 21.46 -0.29
C SER A 76 2.82 21.00 -0.51
N SER A 77 3.24 19.88 0.08
CA SER A 77 4.60 19.36 -0.07
C SER A 77 4.86 18.79 -1.47
N ASN A 78 6.08 18.99 -1.97
CA ASN A 78 6.55 18.38 -3.22
C ASN A 78 6.72 16.86 -3.10
N THR A 79 6.80 16.33 -1.88
CA THR A 79 6.88 14.88 -1.62
C THR A 79 5.52 14.23 -1.45
N SER A 80 4.43 14.99 -1.49
CA SER A 80 3.07 14.44 -1.39
C SER A 80 2.71 13.65 -2.63
N HIS A 81 2.02 12.53 -2.44
CA HIS A 81 1.47 11.73 -3.54
C HIS A 81 0.22 12.39 -4.14
N LYS A 82 -0.30 13.46 -3.53
CA LYS A 82 -1.52 14.20 -3.95
C LYS A 82 -2.79 13.33 -4.01
N SER A 83 -2.77 12.14 -3.42
CA SER A 83 -3.94 11.26 -3.31
C SER A 83 -4.90 11.80 -2.24
N TYR A 84 -5.83 12.66 -2.62
CA TYR A 84 -6.74 13.31 -1.67
C TYR A 84 -7.97 12.45 -1.36
N ARG A 85 -7.99 11.84 -0.16
CA ARG A 85 -9.02 10.87 0.27
C ARG A 85 -9.40 11.02 1.77
N PRO A 86 -9.81 12.23 2.20
CA PRO A 86 -9.98 12.55 3.62
C PRO A 86 -11.01 11.66 4.33
N LEU A 87 -12.07 11.23 3.62
CA LEU A 87 -13.12 10.41 4.23
C LEU A 87 -12.68 8.97 4.47
N THR A 88 -11.77 8.43 3.64
CA THR A 88 -11.19 7.11 3.88
C THR A 88 -10.26 7.14 5.08
N VAL A 89 -9.40 8.17 5.19
CA VAL A 89 -8.51 8.34 6.35
C VAL A 89 -9.32 8.55 7.63
N LEU A 90 -10.44 9.28 7.55
CA LEU A 90 -11.38 9.43 8.67
C LEU A 90 -11.94 8.07 9.14
N VAL A 91 -12.34 7.19 8.20
CA VAL A 91 -12.80 5.83 8.54
C VAL A 91 -11.68 5.03 9.20
N PHE A 92 -10.44 5.11 8.72
CA PHE A 92 -9.30 4.45 9.37
C PHE A 92 -9.08 4.97 10.79
N ARG A 93 -9.20 6.28 11.01
CA ARG A 93 -9.04 6.89 12.31
C ARG A 93 -10.16 6.49 13.28
N MET A 94 -11.41 6.43 12.79
CA MET A 94 -12.53 5.92 13.57
C MET A 94 -12.33 4.45 13.95
N ASN A 95 -11.83 3.61 13.04
CA ASN A 95 -11.51 2.22 13.34
C ASN A 95 -10.43 2.10 14.42
N CYS A 96 -9.36 2.90 14.35
CA CYS A 96 -8.32 2.93 15.39
C CYS A 96 -8.92 3.29 16.75
N TYR A 97 -9.76 4.33 16.80
CA TYR A 97 -10.41 4.79 18.01
C TYR A 97 -11.33 3.73 18.61
N LEU A 98 -12.20 3.12 17.80
CA LEU A 98 -13.15 2.09 18.24
C LEU A 98 -12.46 0.79 18.69
N SER A 99 -11.31 0.48 18.09
CA SER A 99 -10.55 -0.74 18.42
C SER A 99 -9.58 -0.55 19.58
N GLY A 100 -9.34 0.69 20.03
CA GLY A 100 -8.34 1.01 21.05
C GLY A 100 -6.89 0.95 20.55
N GLY A 101 -6.66 1.01 19.24
CA GLY A 101 -5.32 0.94 18.64
C GLY A 101 -5.30 0.43 17.21
N PHE A 102 -4.09 0.12 16.71
CA PHE A 102 -3.84 -0.39 15.36
C PHE A 102 -4.03 -1.91 15.30
N HIS A 103 -5.28 -2.37 15.43
CA HIS A 103 -5.64 -3.79 15.32
C HIS A 103 -6.09 -4.16 13.90
N PRO A 104 -5.32 -4.95 13.12
CA PRO A 104 -5.63 -5.25 11.72
C PRO A 104 -7.03 -5.83 11.49
N LEU A 105 -7.48 -6.70 12.40
CA LEU A 105 -8.75 -7.42 12.30
C LEU A 105 -9.95 -6.50 12.06
N SER A 106 -10.03 -5.36 12.74
CA SER A 106 -11.18 -4.46 12.60
C SER A 106 -11.25 -3.84 11.19
N PHE A 107 -10.11 -3.54 10.59
CA PHE A 107 -10.04 -2.99 9.24
C PHE A 107 -10.46 -4.01 8.18
N HIS A 108 -9.95 -5.25 8.27
CA HIS A 108 -10.31 -6.31 7.33
C HIS A 108 -11.80 -6.65 7.42
N VAL A 109 -12.37 -6.73 8.63
CA VAL A 109 -13.81 -6.96 8.83
C VAL A 109 -14.64 -5.85 8.18
N VAL A 110 -14.25 -4.58 8.33
CA VAL A 110 -14.95 -3.46 7.67
C VAL A 110 -14.94 -3.63 6.14
N ASN A 111 -13.82 -3.98 5.53
CA ASN A 111 -13.74 -4.17 4.08
C ASN A 111 -14.61 -5.36 3.60
N ILE A 112 -14.56 -6.48 4.30
CA ILE A 112 -15.39 -7.66 3.99
C ILE A 112 -16.89 -7.31 4.07
N LEU A 113 -17.30 -6.59 5.12
CA LEU A 113 -18.69 -6.15 5.30
C LEU A 113 -19.11 -5.13 4.24
N LEU A 114 -18.24 -4.18 3.88
CA LEU A 114 -18.49 -3.21 2.82
C LEU A 114 -18.70 -3.90 1.47
N HIS A 115 -17.83 -4.85 1.09
CA HIS A 115 -17.99 -5.62 -0.14
C HIS A 115 -19.30 -6.43 -0.16
N SER A 116 -19.67 -7.03 0.98
CA SER A 116 -20.95 -7.73 1.11
C SER A 116 -22.14 -6.79 0.93
N GLY A 117 -22.12 -5.62 1.57
CA GLY A 117 -23.15 -4.59 1.41
C GLY A 117 -23.27 -4.08 -0.02
N ILE A 118 -22.14 -3.85 -0.70
CA ILE A 118 -22.10 -3.43 -2.11
C ILE A 118 -22.69 -4.52 -3.02
N SER A 119 -22.32 -5.77 -2.80
CA SER A 119 -22.84 -6.91 -3.57
C SER A 119 -24.36 -7.07 -3.41
N ILE A 120 -24.86 -6.88 -2.19
CA ILE A 120 -26.31 -6.86 -1.89
C ILE A 120 -27.00 -5.69 -2.61
N LEU A 121 -26.40 -4.50 -2.57
CA LEU A 121 -26.94 -3.30 -3.23
C LEU A 121 -26.99 -3.47 -4.75
N LEU A 122 -26.03 -4.19 -5.33
CA LEU A 122 -25.98 -4.47 -6.76
C LEU A 122 -27.17 -5.32 -7.25
N VAL A 123 -27.80 -6.13 -6.39
CA VAL A 123 -29.07 -6.80 -6.74
C VAL A 123 -30.12 -5.76 -7.13
N ASP A 124 -30.24 -4.69 -6.34
CA ASP A 124 -31.19 -3.61 -6.63
C ASP A 124 -30.75 -2.80 -7.86
N VAL A 125 -29.46 -2.48 -8.01
CA VAL A 125 -28.94 -1.77 -9.18
C VAL A 125 -29.18 -2.57 -10.46
N PHE A 126 -28.81 -3.84 -10.51
CA PHE A 126 -29.04 -4.69 -11.67
C PHE A 126 -30.53 -4.89 -11.97
N SER A 127 -31.41 -4.94 -10.97
CA SER A 127 -32.86 -4.96 -11.20
C SER A 127 -33.34 -3.71 -11.97
N VAL A 128 -32.75 -2.53 -11.69
CA VAL A 128 -33.03 -1.29 -12.43
C VAL A 128 -32.43 -1.33 -13.84
N LEU A 129 -31.21 -1.84 -13.98
CA LEU A 129 -30.50 -1.86 -15.26
C LEU A 129 -31.13 -2.84 -16.25
N PHE A 130 -31.53 -4.05 -15.80
CA PHE A 130 -32.18 -5.07 -16.63
C PHE A 130 -33.68 -4.84 -16.80
N GLY A 131 -34.42 -4.62 -15.71
CA GLY A 131 -35.89 -4.55 -15.71
C GLY A 131 -36.45 -3.15 -15.94
N GLY A 132 -35.66 -2.11 -15.67
CA GLY A 132 -36.02 -0.73 -15.91
C GLY A 132 -36.89 -0.03 -14.87
N LEU A 133 -37.33 1.18 -15.22
CA LEU A 133 -38.01 2.14 -14.33
C LEU A 133 -39.52 2.22 -14.61
N GLN A 134 -40.15 1.08 -14.88
CA GLN A 134 -41.61 1.02 -15.05
C GLN A 134 -42.28 0.72 -13.71
N TYR A 135 -43.30 1.50 -13.35
CA TYR A 135 -44.01 1.39 -12.07
C TYR A 135 -45.52 1.21 -12.30
N THR A 136 -46.17 0.47 -11.40
CA THR A 136 -47.63 0.38 -11.32
C THR A 136 -48.23 1.67 -10.77
N SER A 137 -49.55 1.86 -10.91
CA SER A 137 -50.30 2.96 -10.29
C SER A 137 -50.15 3.00 -8.76
N LYS A 138 -49.93 1.83 -8.14
CA LYS A 138 -49.63 1.66 -6.71
C LYS A 138 -48.14 1.88 -6.36
N GLY A 139 -47.32 2.31 -7.32
CA GLY A 139 -45.92 2.66 -7.13
C GLY A 139 -44.93 1.49 -7.03
N ARG A 140 -45.34 0.25 -7.33
CA ARG A 140 -44.44 -0.93 -7.34
C ARG A 140 -43.77 -1.09 -8.72
N ARG A 141 -42.49 -1.48 -8.80
CA ARG A 141 -41.82 -1.73 -10.08
C ARG A 141 -42.39 -2.97 -10.79
N LEU A 142 -42.61 -2.88 -12.10
CA LEU A 142 -43.25 -3.91 -12.92
C LEU A 142 -42.28 -5.02 -13.33
N ASN A 143 -41.11 -4.68 -13.88
CA ASN A 143 -40.09 -5.65 -14.27
C ASN A 143 -38.87 -5.49 -13.36
N LEU A 144 -38.67 -6.48 -12.48
CA LEU A 144 -37.56 -6.52 -11.52
C LEU A 144 -36.40 -7.39 -12.01
N ALA A 145 -36.56 -8.10 -13.13
CA ALA A 145 -35.60 -9.09 -13.65
C ALA A 145 -34.87 -9.88 -12.53
N PRO A 146 -35.62 -10.59 -11.64
CA PRO A 146 -35.05 -11.21 -10.45
C PRO A 146 -33.96 -12.26 -10.75
N ARG A 147 -34.08 -13.01 -11.85
CA ARG A 147 -33.09 -14.03 -12.22
C ARG A 147 -31.81 -13.41 -12.78
N SER A 148 -31.95 -12.39 -13.62
CA SER A 148 -30.84 -11.68 -14.26
C SER A 148 -30.05 -10.87 -13.24
N SER A 149 -30.75 -10.16 -12.36
CA SER A 149 -30.13 -9.36 -11.30
C SER A 149 -29.40 -10.23 -10.28
N LEU A 150 -30.00 -11.36 -9.87
CA LEU A 150 -29.35 -12.33 -8.99
C LEU A 150 -28.06 -12.88 -9.61
N LEU A 151 -28.10 -13.32 -10.88
CA LEU A 151 -26.93 -13.88 -11.54
C LEU A 151 -25.80 -12.86 -11.68
N ALA A 152 -26.11 -11.64 -12.14
CA ALA A 152 -25.11 -10.58 -12.26
C ALA A 152 -24.50 -10.19 -10.90
N ALA A 153 -25.31 -10.13 -9.85
CA ALA A 153 -24.83 -9.84 -8.49
C ALA A 153 -23.97 -10.97 -7.92
N LEU A 154 -24.32 -12.24 -8.18
CA LEU A 154 -23.48 -13.38 -7.78
C LEU A 154 -22.14 -13.38 -8.53
N LEU A 155 -22.14 -13.16 -9.84
CA LEU A 155 -20.91 -13.06 -10.64
C LEU A 155 -20.00 -11.94 -10.14
N PHE A 156 -20.58 -10.80 -9.74
CA PHE A 156 -19.84 -9.72 -9.12
C PHE A 156 -19.27 -10.14 -7.77
N ALA A 157 -20.12 -10.65 -6.86
CA ALA A 157 -19.74 -11.02 -5.49
C ALA A 157 -18.59 -12.02 -5.40
N VAL A 158 -18.43 -12.87 -6.43
CA VAL A 158 -17.37 -13.89 -6.46
C VAL A 158 -16.19 -13.50 -7.33
N HIS A 159 -16.11 -12.30 -7.91
CA HIS A 159 -15.08 -12.02 -8.92
C HIS A 159 -13.69 -11.84 -8.28
N PRO A 160 -12.66 -12.62 -8.69
CA PRO A 160 -11.35 -12.58 -8.04
C PRO A 160 -10.56 -11.27 -8.18
N VAL A 161 -10.89 -10.39 -9.14
CA VAL A 161 -10.27 -9.05 -9.25
C VAL A 161 -10.61 -8.15 -8.06
N HIS A 162 -11.60 -8.53 -7.24
CA HIS A 162 -11.96 -7.78 -6.04
C HIS A 162 -11.03 -8.07 -4.87
N THR A 163 -10.17 -9.10 -4.94
CA THR A 163 -9.39 -9.50 -3.78
C THR A 163 -8.46 -8.40 -3.27
N GLU A 164 -7.81 -7.62 -4.13
CA GLU A 164 -7.03 -6.45 -3.69
C GLU A 164 -7.90 -5.45 -2.90
N CYS A 165 -9.11 -5.12 -3.39
CA CYS A 165 -9.99 -4.16 -2.72
C CYS A 165 -10.53 -4.65 -1.37
N VAL A 166 -10.73 -5.97 -1.21
CA VAL A 166 -11.37 -6.53 -0.02
C VAL A 166 -10.35 -6.99 1.01
N ALA A 167 -9.26 -7.62 0.57
CA ALA A 167 -8.27 -8.19 1.47
C ALA A 167 -7.23 -7.16 1.94
N ALA A 168 -6.81 -6.22 1.09
CA ALA A 168 -5.93 -5.12 1.51
C ALA A 168 -6.71 -4.08 2.32
N VAL A 169 -6.16 -3.57 3.42
CA VAL A 169 -6.83 -2.54 4.23
C VAL A 169 -7.05 -1.26 3.43
N VAL A 170 -6.04 -0.84 2.65
CA VAL A 170 -6.12 0.34 1.77
C VAL A 170 -7.23 0.26 0.72
N GLY A 171 -7.69 -0.95 0.39
CA GLY A 171 -8.82 -1.21 -0.51
C GLY A 171 -10.15 -0.61 -0.03
N CYS A 172 -10.24 -0.22 1.23
CA CYS A 172 -11.37 0.51 1.80
C CYS A 172 -11.76 1.75 0.98
N ALA A 173 -10.77 2.43 0.37
CA ALA A 173 -11.01 3.58 -0.51
C ALA A 173 -11.93 3.22 -1.70
N ASP A 174 -11.66 2.09 -2.36
CA ASP A 174 -12.45 1.57 -3.48
C ASP A 174 -13.85 1.17 -3.04
N LEU A 175 -13.96 0.47 -1.91
CA LEU A 175 -15.23 -0.03 -1.40
C LEU A 175 -16.15 1.13 -0.97
N LEU A 176 -15.64 2.10 -0.21
CA LEU A 176 -16.40 3.28 0.19
C LEU A 176 -16.84 4.10 -1.04
N ALA A 177 -15.92 4.32 -1.99
CA ALA A 177 -16.26 5.03 -3.21
C ALA A 177 -17.34 4.29 -4.01
N ALA A 178 -17.25 2.97 -4.14
CA ALA A 178 -18.24 2.15 -4.83
C ALA A 178 -19.61 2.15 -4.11
N LEU A 179 -19.63 2.09 -2.78
CA LEU A 179 -20.88 2.18 -2.00
C LEU A 179 -21.61 3.50 -2.30
N PHE A 180 -20.92 4.63 -2.16
CA PHE A 180 -21.52 5.95 -2.41
C PHE A 180 -21.82 6.19 -3.88
N PHE A 181 -21.02 5.63 -4.80
CA PHE A 181 -21.31 5.62 -6.24
C PHE A 181 -22.65 4.94 -6.53
N LEU A 182 -22.89 3.74 -5.99
CA LEU A 182 -24.13 3.01 -6.24
C LEU A 182 -25.34 3.67 -5.55
N LEU A 183 -25.15 4.21 -4.34
CA LEU A 183 -26.19 5.00 -3.67
C LEU A 183 -26.54 6.28 -4.44
N SER A 184 -25.54 6.97 -5.02
CA SER A 184 -25.75 8.12 -5.89
C SER A 184 -26.56 7.74 -7.13
N PHE A 185 -26.24 6.61 -7.78
CA PHE A 185 -26.99 6.10 -8.93
C PHE A 185 -28.44 5.74 -8.57
N LEU A 186 -28.66 5.02 -7.46
CA LEU A 186 -30.02 4.68 -7.02
C LEU A 186 -30.83 5.90 -6.59
N GLY A 187 -30.19 6.88 -5.92
CA GLY A 187 -30.78 8.17 -5.60
C GLY A 187 -31.21 8.93 -6.85
N TYR A 188 -30.37 8.92 -7.89
CA TYR A 188 -30.70 9.48 -9.19
C TYR A 188 -31.89 8.78 -9.85
N CYS A 189 -31.92 7.43 -9.83
CA CYS A 189 -33.05 6.66 -10.33
C CYS A 189 -34.36 6.99 -9.58
N LYS A 190 -34.29 7.32 -8.29
CA LYS A 190 -35.45 7.76 -7.51
C LYS A 190 -35.93 9.16 -7.90
N ALA A 191 -35.02 10.08 -8.28
CA ALA A 191 -35.38 11.38 -8.83
C ALA A 191 -36.24 11.26 -10.10
N LEU A 192 -35.97 10.22 -10.89
CA LEU A 192 -36.68 9.89 -12.14
C LEU A 192 -38.02 9.14 -11.92
N ARG A 193 -38.31 8.69 -10.69
CA ARG A 193 -39.59 8.02 -10.37
C ARG A 193 -40.73 9.02 -10.22
N GLU A 194 -40.47 10.17 -9.60
CA GLU A 194 -41.49 11.18 -9.28
C GLU A 194 -42.02 11.90 -10.54
N THR A 195 -41.32 11.78 -11.66
CA THR A 195 -41.64 12.41 -12.95
C THR A 195 -42.91 11.86 -13.61
N ASN A 196 -43.33 10.63 -13.29
CA ASN A 196 -44.51 10.00 -13.90
C ASN A 196 -45.85 10.53 -13.36
N LYS A 197 -45.86 11.35 -12.31
CA LYS A 197 -47.12 11.90 -11.77
C LYS A 197 -47.49 13.26 -12.36
N GLU A 198 -46.53 14.17 -12.60
CA GLU A 198 -46.84 15.53 -13.09
C GLU A 198 -45.72 16.15 -13.96
N GLY A 199 -44.78 15.37 -14.51
CA GLY A 199 -43.66 15.93 -15.30
C GLY A 199 -42.58 16.65 -14.48
N THR A 200 -42.80 16.83 -13.18
CA THR A 200 -41.85 17.41 -12.22
C THR A 200 -40.86 16.34 -11.73
N HIS A 201 -39.57 16.59 -11.90
CA HIS A 201 -38.50 15.75 -11.37
C HIS A 201 -38.15 16.23 -9.96
N SER A 202 -37.64 15.33 -9.12
CA SER A 202 -37.27 15.69 -7.76
C SER A 202 -35.87 16.29 -7.72
N THR A 203 -35.77 17.61 -7.72
CA THR A 203 -34.47 18.33 -7.63
C THR A 203 -33.69 17.90 -6.39
N PHE A 204 -34.37 17.61 -5.28
CA PHE A 204 -33.76 17.09 -4.06
C PHE A 204 -32.95 15.80 -4.31
N TRP A 205 -33.53 14.81 -4.98
CA TRP A 205 -32.85 13.54 -5.26
C TRP A 205 -31.69 13.69 -6.25
N VAL A 206 -31.77 14.64 -7.20
CA VAL A 206 -30.64 14.95 -8.09
C VAL A 206 -29.50 15.60 -7.32
N LEU A 207 -29.79 16.60 -6.46
CA LEU A 207 -28.79 17.23 -5.60
C LEU A 207 -28.16 16.24 -4.61
N LEU A 208 -28.96 15.35 -4.02
CA LEU A 208 -28.46 14.28 -3.15
C LEU A 208 -27.56 13.30 -3.92
N SER A 209 -27.90 12.97 -5.17
CA SER A 209 -27.05 12.15 -6.04
C SER A 209 -25.71 12.82 -6.31
N ILE A 210 -25.70 14.14 -6.59
CA ILE A 210 -24.46 14.92 -6.77
C ILE A 210 -23.63 14.94 -5.48
N LEU A 211 -24.27 15.16 -4.32
CA LEU A 211 -23.60 15.13 -3.02
C LEU A 211 -22.97 13.76 -2.74
N LEU A 212 -23.71 12.67 -2.96
CA LEU A 212 -23.19 11.31 -2.80
C LEU A 212 -22.04 11.01 -3.79
N GLY A 213 -22.10 11.56 -5.01
CA GLY A 213 -20.99 11.48 -5.97
C GLY A 213 -19.74 12.24 -5.50
N ALA A 214 -19.93 13.41 -4.86
CA ALA A 214 -18.83 14.16 -4.24
C ALA A 214 -18.24 13.40 -3.03
N VAL A 215 -19.08 12.79 -2.19
CA VAL A 215 -18.65 11.92 -1.08
C VAL A 215 -17.87 10.72 -1.62
N ALA A 216 -18.35 10.05 -2.67
CA ALA A 216 -17.63 8.97 -3.33
C ALA A 216 -16.24 9.43 -3.81
N MET A 217 -16.16 10.63 -4.40
CA MET A 217 -14.91 11.24 -4.86
C MET A 217 -13.92 11.54 -3.71
N LEU A 218 -14.44 11.93 -2.54
CA LEU A 218 -13.63 12.16 -1.32
C LEU A 218 -13.14 10.86 -0.67
N CYS A 219 -13.73 9.70 -1.02
CA CYS A 219 -13.18 8.39 -0.68
C CYS A 219 -12.15 7.93 -1.73
N LYS A 220 -12.47 8.10 -3.02
CA LYS A 220 -11.56 7.81 -4.13
C LYS A 220 -11.91 8.61 -5.38
N GLU A 221 -10.90 9.05 -6.12
CA GLU A 221 -11.01 9.92 -7.29
C GLU A 221 -12.06 9.45 -8.30
N GLN A 222 -12.14 8.13 -8.54
CA GLN A 222 -13.05 7.50 -9.50
C GLN A 222 -14.53 7.71 -9.17
N GLY A 223 -14.88 8.04 -7.92
CA GLY A 223 -16.28 8.20 -7.49
C GLY A 223 -17.06 9.25 -8.28
N ILE A 224 -16.40 10.29 -8.80
CA ILE A 224 -17.04 11.37 -9.59
C ILE A 224 -17.66 10.86 -10.90
N THR A 225 -17.18 9.73 -11.41
CA THR A 225 -17.63 9.17 -12.69
C THR A 225 -19.10 8.72 -12.66
N VAL A 226 -19.72 8.61 -11.47
CA VAL A 226 -21.16 8.34 -11.32
C VAL A 226 -22.02 9.40 -11.99
N LEU A 227 -21.59 10.67 -12.01
CA LEU A 227 -22.34 11.75 -12.65
C LEU A 227 -22.40 11.55 -14.17
N GLY A 228 -21.30 11.07 -14.76
CA GLY A 228 -21.25 10.67 -16.17
C GLY A 228 -22.13 9.46 -16.45
N LEU A 229 -22.14 8.46 -15.57
CA LEU A 229 -23.03 7.30 -15.69
C LEU A 229 -24.50 7.70 -15.59
N ASN A 230 -24.86 8.57 -14.64
CA ASN A 230 -26.22 9.09 -14.45
C ASN A 230 -26.69 9.86 -15.70
N ALA A 231 -25.81 10.70 -16.28
CA ALA A 231 -26.09 11.40 -17.53
C ALA A 231 -26.36 10.44 -18.69
N VAL A 232 -25.51 9.42 -18.88
CA VAL A 232 -25.69 8.40 -19.92
C VAL A 232 -26.99 7.62 -19.69
N PHE A 233 -27.28 7.25 -18.44
CA PHE A 233 -28.52 6.57 -18.07
C PHE A 233 -29.75 7.44 -18.38
N ASP A 234 -29.74 8.73 -18.05
CA ASP A 234 -30.86 9.65 -18.30
C ASP A 234 -31.13 9.82 -19.80
N ILE A 235 -30.08 10.10 -20.59
CA ILE A 235 -30.18 10.28 -22.04
C ILE A 235 -30.81 9.04 -22.70
N LEU A 236 -30.34 7.85 -22.33
CA LEU A 236 -30.70 6.61 -23.03
C LEU A 236 -31.99 5.97 -22.52
N VAL A 237 -32.19 5.93 -21.21
CA VAL A 237 -33.34 5.24 -20.59
C VAL A 237 -34.56 6.14 -20.55
N ILE A 238 -34.39 7.42 -20.24
CA ILE A 238 -35.50 8.37 -20.04
C ILE A 238 -35.72 9.23 -21.28
N GLY A 239 -34.64 9.82 -21.81
CA GLY A 239 -34.65 10.60 -23.04
C GLY A 239 -35.03 9.77 -24.27
N LYS A 240 -34.92 8.43 -24.19
CA LYS A 240 -35.12 7.49 -25.30
C LYS A 240 -34.42 7.94 -26.59
N LEU A 241 -33.30 8.65 -26.45
CA LEU A 241 -32.57 9.21 -27.58
C LEU A 241 -31.98 8.05 -28.38
N ASN A 242 -32.50 7.87 -29.59
CA ASN A 242 -31.95 6.91 -30.53
C ASN A 242 -30.80 7.58 -31.28
N VAL A 243 -29.57 7.26 -30.90
CA VAL A 243 -28.35 7.85 -31.48
C VAL A 243 -28.33 7.63 -33.00
N LEU A 244 -28.77 6.47 -33.48
CA LEU A 244 -28.85 6.17 -34.92
C LEU A 244 -29.83 7.09 -35.66
N GLU A 245 -30.97 7.39 -35.03
CA GLU A 245 -31.99 8.27 -35.59
C GLU A 245 -31.51 9.72 -35.61
N LEU A 246 -30.82 10.17 -34.56
CA LEU A 246 -30.18 11.48 -34.50
C LEU A 246 -29.10 11.64 -35.58
N VAL A 247 -28.20 10.66 -35.72
CA VAL A 247 -27.14 10.66 -36.73
C VAL A 247 -27.74 10.68 -38.13
N ARG A 248 -28.76 9.85 -38.42
CA ARG A 248 -29.46 9.87 -39.72
C ARG A 248 -30.13 11.21 -40.02
N LYS A 249 -30.81 11.81 -39.04
CA LYS A 249 -31.47 13.12 -39.19
C LYS A 249 -30.46 14.26 -39.44
N VAL A 250 -29.31 14.23 -38.75
CA VAL A 250 -28.21 15.19 -38.96
C VAL A 250 -27.54 14.99 -40.32
N LEU A 251 -27.29 13.73 -40.73
CA LEU A 251 -26.69 13.43 -42.04
C LEU A 251 -27.60 13.81 -43.21
N HIS A 252 -28.92 13.62 -43.07
CA HIS A 252 -29.90 13.91 -44.12
C HIS A 252 -30.42 15.36 -44.14
N LYS A 253 -29.91 16.26 -43.28
CA LYS A 253 -30.32 17.68 -43.22
C LYS A 253 -31.84 17.87 -43.13
N ASP A 254 -32.52 17.01 -42.39
CA ASP A 254 -33.97 17.06 -42.27
C ASP A 254 -34.38 18.25 -41.39
N ARG A 255 -35.16 19.19 -41.95
CA ARG A 255 -35.57 20.44 -41.27
C ARG A 255 -36.67 20.25 -40.22
N SER A 256 -37.13 19.02 -39.97
CA SER A 256 -38.21 18.74 -39.00
C SER A 256 -37.76 18.69 -37.53
N LEU A 257 -36.66 19.37 -37.18
CA LEU A 257 -36.04 19.29 -35.85
C LEU A 257 -36.87 19.96 -34.74
N GLU A 258 -37.83 20.80 -35.10
CA GLU A 258 -38.46 21.73 -34.13
C GLU A 258 -39.67 21.17 -33.37
N ASN A 259 -40.38 20.14 -33.86
CA ASN A 259 -41.75 19.88 -33.39
C ASN A 259 -42.06 18.52 -32.74
N THR A 260 -41.06 17.70 -32.39
CA THR A 260 -41.30 16.44 -31.67
C THR A 260 -40.31 16.22 -30.52
N GLY A 261 -40.57 16.83 -29.34
CA GLY A 261 -39.87 16.45 -28.11
C GLY A 261 -39.63 17.54 -27.05
N VAL A 262 -39.96 18.80 -27.32
CA VAL A 262 -39.55 19.96 -26.49
C VAL A 262 -39.93 19.79 -25.00
N LEU A 263 -41.16 19.36 -24.67
CA LEU A 263 -41.60 19.19 -23.28
C LEU A 263 -40.90 18.05 -22.51
N ARG A 264 -40.46 16.98 -23.19
CA ARG A 264 -39.74 15.85 -22.57
C ARG A 264 -38.24 16.14 -22.44
N THR A 265 -37.76 17.09 -23.23
CA THR A 265 -36.37 17.54 -23.32
C THR A 265 -36.05 18.60 -22.27
N GLU A 266 -37.01 19.44 -21.87
CA GLU A 266 -36.80 20.46 -20.81
C GLU A 266 -36.35 19.87 -19.47
N GLY A 267 -37.03 18.82 -18.98
CA GLY A 267 -36.64 18.15 -17.74
C GLY A 267 -35.28 17.44 -17.85
N LEU A 268 -34.94 16.90 -19.03
CA LEU A 268 -33.65 16.28 -19.30
C LEU A 268 -32.53 17.33 -19.31
N LEU A 269 -32.71 18.44 -20.03
CA LEU A 269 -31.75 19.54 -20.11
C LEU A 269 -31.48 20.14 -18.73
N PHE A 270 -32.51 20.33 -17.91
CA PHE A 270 -32.33 20.81 -16.54
C PHE A 270 -31.48 19.86 -15.70
N ARG A 271 -31.81 18.55 -15.69
CA ARG A 271 -31.02 17.55 -14.94
C ARG A 271 -29.58 17.45 -15.43
N MET A 272 -29.38 17.49 -16.74
CA MET A 272 -28.05 17.50 -17.37
C MET A 272 -27.25 18.75 -16.98
N SER A 273 -27.89 19.92 -16.98
CA SER A 273 -27.26 21.17 -16.53
C SER A 273 -26.88 21.09 -15.06
N LEU A 274 -27.76 20.53 -14.21
CA LEU A 274 -27.49 20.38 -12.79
C LEU A 274 -26.35 19.39 -12.52
N LEU A 275 -26.31 18.25 -13.22
CA LEU A 275 -25.20 17.30 -13.15
C LEU A 275 -23.88 17.93 -13.63
N ALA A 276 -23.90 18.69 -14.73
CA ALA A 276 -22.72 19.35 -15.27
C ALA A 276 -22.18 20.45 -14.34
N LEU A 277 -23.05 21.32 -13.84
CA LEU A 277 -22.69 22.37 -12.88
C LEU A 277 -22.19 21.78 -11.56
N GLY A 278 -22.89 20.77 -11.03
CA GLY A 278 -22.50 20.05 -9.82
C GLY A 278 -21.15 19.36 -9.97
N GLY A 279 -20.95 18.62 -11.06
CA GLY A 279 -19.69 17.93 -11.35
C GLY A 279 -18.52 18.91 -11.53
N THR A 280 -18.73 19.99 -12.29
CA THR A 280 -17.71 21.03 -12.49
C THR A 280 -17.35 21.73 -11.19
N GLY A 281 -18.35 22.08 -10.38
CA GLY A 281 -18.14 22.70 -9.07
C GLY A 281 -17.35 21.81 -8.11
N VAL A 282 -17.69 20.52 -8.04
CA VAL A 282 -16.97 19.54 -7.20
C VAL A 282 -15.53 19.35 -7.66
N LEU A 283 -15.29 19.24 -8.97
CA LEU A 283 -13.94 19.13 -9.53
C LEU A 283 -13.12 20.42 -9.30
N TYR A 284 -13.74 21.59 -9.43
CA TYR A 284 -13.10 22.87 -9.16
C TYR A 284 -12.66 22.98 -7.69
N VAL A 285 -13.52 22.61 -6.75
CA VAL A 285 -13.17 22.60 -5.32
C VAL A 285 -12.01 21.64 -5.07
N ARG A 286 -12.05 20.43 -5.63
CA ARG A 286 -10.95 19.46 -5.49
C ARG A 286 -9.63 20.00 -6.04
N TRP A 287 -9.67 20.60 -7.24
CA TRP A 287 -8.50 21.21 -7.88
C TRP A 287 -7.92 22.35 -7.02
N LYS A 288 -8.78 23.21 -6.45
CA LYS A 288 -8.36 24.29 -5.55
C LYS A 288 -7.65 23.76 -4.29
N ILE A 289 -8.09 22.63 -3.74
CA ILE A 289 -7.49 22.01 -2.54
C ILE A 289 -6.15 21.34 -2.87
N MET A 290 -6.10 20.54 -3.94
CA MET A 290 -4.90 19.78 -4.31
C MET A 290 -3.79 20.66 -4.90
N GLY A 291 -4.16 21.82 -5.44
CA GLY A 291 -3.27 22.72 -6.15
C GLY A 291 -2.95 22.27 -7.57
N THR A 292 -2.02 22.97 -8.21
CA THR A 292 -1.56 22.68 -9.57
C THR A 292 -0.36 21.71 -9.52
N GLY A 293 -0.41 20.66 -10.36
CA GLY A 293 0.69 19.71 -10.52
C GLY A 293 0.24 18.26 -10.31
N PRO A 294 0.35 17.39 -11.33
CA PRO A 294 0.13 15.95 -11.13
C PRO A 294 1.22 15.36 -10.23
N PRO A 295 1.00 14.18 -9.63
CA PRO A 295 2.05 13.46 -8.93
C PRO A 295 3.24 13.21 -9.86
N ALA A 296 4.46 13.30 -9.34
CA ALA A 296 5.66 12.96 -10.09
C ALA A 296 5.80 11.43 -10.16
N PHE A 297 5.39 10.85 -11.28
CA PHE A 297 5.62 9.43 -11.55
C PHE A 297 6.99 9.20 -12.16
N THR A 298 7.51 7.98 -12.05
CA THR A 298 8.80 7.59 -12.63
C THR A 298 8.61 6.55 -13.74
N GLU A 299 9.64 6.36 -14.56
CA GLU A 299 9.61 5.36 -15.65
C GLU A 299 9.38 3.93 -15.14
N VAL A 300 9.81 3.62 -13.91
CA VAL A 300 9.62 2.29 -13.32
C VAL A 300 8.16 2.01 -12.93
N ASP A 301 7.38 3.05 -12.67
CA ASP A 301 5.97 2.94 -12.29
C ASP A 301 5.07 2.66 -13.51
N ASN A 302 5.35 3.36 -14.62
CA ASN A 302 4.65 3.18 -15.88
C ASN A 302 5.56 3.50 -17.08
N PRO A 303 6.34 2.51 -17.57
CA PRO A 303 7.34 2.75 -18.61
C PRO A 303 6.72 3.24 -19.93
N ALA A 304 5.47 2.87 -20.23
CA ALA A 304 4.80 3.31 -21.45
C ALA A 304 4.54 4.82 -21.42
N SER A 305 4.26 5.41 -20.27
CA SER A 305 4.04 6.86 -20.14
C SER A 305 5.29 7.70 -20.44
N PHE A 306 6.48 7.10 -20.31
CA PHE A 306 7.78 7.75 -20.52
C PHE A 306 8.42 7.42 -21.88
N ALA A 307 7.81 6.54 -22.68
CA ALA A 307 8.30 6.25 -24.03
C ALA A 307 8.27 7.51 -24.91
N SER A 308 9.34 7.75 -25.66
CA SER A 308 9.49 8.94 -26.52
C SER A 308 8.47 8.98 -27.66
N SER A 309 8.25 7.84 -28.32
CA SER A 309 7.33 7.72 -29.45
C SER A 309 5.86 7.65 -29.02
N MET A 310 5.02 8.52 -29.57
CA MET A 310 3.58 8.52 -29.33
C MET A 310 2.90 7.22 -29.78
N LEU A 311 3.38 6.60 -30.86
CA LEU A 311 2.88 5.32 -31.34
C LEU A 311 3.17 4.20 -30.32
N VAL A 312 4.37 4.16 -29.76
CA VAL A 312 4.74 3.19 -28.71
C VAL A 312 3.86 3.39 -27.47
N ARG A 313 3.61 4.65 -27.06
CA ARG A 313 2.68 4.94 -25.96
C ARG A 313 1.28 4.39 -26.25
N ALA A 314 0.74 4.72 -27.42
CA ALA A 314 -0.61 4.31 -27.83
C ALA A 314 -0.75 2.78 -27.87
N ILE A 315 0.21 2.07 -28.48
CA ILE A 315 0.20 0.60 -28.54
C ILE A 315 0.23 0.01 -27.12
N ASN A 316 1.13 0.48 -26.26
CA ASN A 316 1.24 -0.09 -24.91
C ASN A 316 0.04 0.24 -24.02
N TYR A 317 -0.55 1.43 -24.11
CA TYR A 317 -1.80 1.72 -23.40
C TYR A 317 -2.93 0.80 -23.84
N ASN A 318 -3.08 0.56 -25.14
CA ASN A 318 -4.07 -0.39 -25.64
C ASN A 318 -3.77 -1.82 -25.21
N TYR A 319 -2.51 -2.20 -25.11
CA TYR A 319 -2.13 -3.49 -24.54
C TYR A 319 -2.52 -3.59 -23.06
N TYR A 320 -2.34 -2.52 -22.29
CA TYR A 320 -2.79 -2.48 -20.90
C TYR A 320 -4.31 -2.62 -20.80
N TYR A 321 -5.08 -2.05 -21.73
CA TYR A 321 -6.53 -2.29 -21.79
C TYR A 321 -6.85 -3.75 -22.08
N SER A 322 -6.12 -4.40 -23.00
CA SER A 322 -6.28 -5.83 -23.29
C SER A 322 -5.98 -6.69 -22.06
N LEU A 323 -4.94 -6.34 -21.29
CA LEU A 323 -4.62 -7.03 -20.04
C LEU A 323 -5.72 -6.85 -18.98
N ASN A 324 -6.23 -5.62 -18.79
CA ASN A 324 -7.35 -5.37 -17.88
C ASN A 324 -8.62 -6.15 -18.29
N ALA A 325 -8.93 -6.21 -19.58
CA ALA A 325 -10.02 -7.03 -20.10
C ALA A 325 -9.77 -8.53 -19.88
N TRP A 326 -8.52 -8.98 -20.05
CA TRP A 326 -8.13 -10.35 -19.76
C TRP A 326 -8.28 -10.70 -18.28
N LEU A 327 -7.96 -9.79 -17.35
CA LEU A 327 -8.18 -10.00 -15.92
C LEU A 327 -9.67 -10.14 -15.56
N LEU A 328 -10.57 -9.46 -16.27
CA LEU A 328 -12.01 -9.67 -16.10
C LEU A 328 -12.47 -11.04 -16.65
N LEU A 329 -11.93 -11.47 -17.79
CA LEU A 329 -12.31 -12.73 -18.44
C LEU A 329 -11.68 -13.97 -17.78
N CYS A 330 -10.43 -13.86 -17.36
CA CYS A 330 -9.59 -14.92 -16.81
C CYS A 330 -8.69 -14.37 -15.69
N PRO A 331 -9.24 -14.20 -14.47
CA PRO A 331 -8.52 -13.65 -13.32
C PRO A 331 -7.58 -14.68 -12.68
N TRP A 332 -6.73 -15.32 -13.49
CA TRP A 332 -5.79 -16.35 -13.02
C TRP A 332 -4.45 -15.77 -12.59
N TRP A 333 -4.05 -14.66 -13.19
CA TRP A 333 -2.78 -13.97 -12.96
C TRP A 333 -3.04 -12.69 -12.21
N LEU A 334 -3.14 -12.80 -10.89
CA LEU A 334 -3.34 -11.66 -9.99
C LEU A 334 -2.02 -11.36 -9.27
N CYS A 335 -1.64 -10.10 -9.22
CA CYS A 335 -0.42 -9.60 -8.59
C CYS A 335 -0.74 -8.31 -7.83
N PHE A 336 -0.18 -8.16 -6.63
CA PHE A 336 -0.38 -6.95 -5.83
C PHE A 336 0.29 -5.70 -6.47
N ASP A 337 1.27 -5.91 -7.36
CA ASP A 337 1.97 -4.82 -8.05
C ASP A 337 2.50 -5.26 -9.42
N TRP A 338 2.15 -4.49 -10.46
CA TRP A 338 2.54 -4.70 -11.86
C TRP A 338 3.64 -3.74 -12.36
N SER A 339 4.23 -2.93 -11.46
CA SER A 339 5.33 -2.01 -11.76
C SER A 339 6.68 -2.74 -11.95
N MET A 340 7.76 -1.96 -12.10
CA MET A 340 9.15 -2.45 -12.01
C MET A 340 9.48 -3.59 -12.98
N GLY A 341 9.00 -3.45 -14.22
CA GLY A 341 9.35 -4.34 -15.33
C GLY A 341 8.48 -5.58 -15.49
N CYS A 342 7.36 -5.72 -14.76
CA CYS A 342 6.49 -6.88 -14.94
C CYS A 342 5.92 -6.99 -16.37
N ILE A 343 5.62 -5.86 -17.04
CA ILE A 343 5.11 -5.84 -18.42
C ILE A 343 6.13 -5.13 -19.33
N PRO A 344 6.88 -5.88 -20.16
CA PRO A 344 7.83 -5.30 -21.11
C PRO A 344 7.13 -4.47 -22.18
N LEU A 345 7.75 -3.36 -22.60
CA LEU A 345 7.20 -2.52 -23.66
C LEU A 345 7.14 -3.26 -25.00
N ILE A 346 6.02 -3.10 -25.72
CA ILE A 346 5.90 -3.41 -27.14
C ILE A 346 6.58 -2.29 -27.93
N LYS A 347 7.72 -2.59 -28.55
CA LYS A 347 8.50 -1.62 -29.35
C LYS A 347 8.31 -1.77 -30.86
N SER A 348 7.75 -2.88 -31.32
CA SER A 348 7.57 -3.20 -32.74
C SER A 348 6.15 -3.71 -33.00
N VAL A 349 5.62 -3.42 -34.19
CA VAL A 349 4.31 -3.89 -34.64
C VAL A 349 4.32 -5.41 -34.90
N GLY A 350 5.49 -6.01 -35.15
CA GLY A 350 5.64 -7.46 -35.31
C GLY A 350 5.59 -8.25 -33.99
N ASP A 351 5.43 -7.58 -32.85
CA ASP A 351 5.24 -8.25 -31.56
C ASP A 351 3.88 -8.95 -31.53
N TRP A 352 3.87 -10.26 -31.25
CA TRP A 352 2.65 -11.08 -31.24
C TRP A 352 1.58 -10.54 -30.27
N ARG A 353 1.97 -9.80 -29.23
CA ARG A 353 1.06 -9.19 -28.25
C ARG A 353 0.11 -8.18 -28.88
N VAL A 354 0.45 -7.62 -30.04
CA VAL A 354 -0.42 -6.72 -30.82
C VAL A 354 -1.74 -7.42 -31.21
N ILE A 355 -1.76 -8.74 -31.34
CA ILE A 355 -2.99 -9.52 -31.60
C ILE A 355 -4.04 -9.29 -30.50
N ALA A 356 -3.61 -9.14 -29.24
CA ALA A 356 -4.51 -8.88 -28.12
C ALA A 356 -5.23 -7.53 -28.23
N LEU A 357 -4.60 -6.54 -28.87
CA LEU A 357 -5.21 -5.21 -29.12
C LEU A 357 -6.26 -5.34 -30.21
N ALA A 358 -5.92 -6.02 -31.30
CA ALA A 358 -6.84 -6.27 -32.41
C ALA A 358 -8.07 -7.04 -31.92
N ALA A 359 -7.89 -8.09 -31.11
CA ALA A 359 -8.97 -8.86 -30.51
C ALA A 359 -9.84 -8.00 -29.58
N LEU A 360 -9.22 -7.19 -28.71
CA LEU A 360 -9.95 -6.28 -27.82
C LEU A 360 -10.85 -5.33 -28.60
N TRP A 361 -10.27 -4.60 -29.57
CA TRP A 361 -11.02 -3.59 -30.33
C TRP A 361 -12.04 -4.22 -31.26
N PHE A 362 -11.78 -5.39 -31.85
CA PHE A 362 -12.77 -6.12 -32.63
C PHE A 362 -14.01 -6.44 -31.78
N CYS A 363 -13.81 -6.99 -30.58
CA CYS A 363 -14.90 -7.27 -29.65
C CYS A 363 -15.61 -5.99 -29.17
N LEU A 364 -14.85 -4.96 -28.79
CA LEU A 364 -15.41 -3.72 -28.25
C LEU A 364 -16.19 -2.94 -29.31
N ILE A 365 -15.66 -2.82 -30.53
CA ILE A 365 -16.36 -2.21 -31.67
C ILE A 365 -17.63 -3.01 -31.97
N GLY A 366 -17.56 -4.35 -32.02
CA GLY A 366 -18.74 -5.18 -32.21
C GLY A 366 -19.83 -4.93 -31.15
N LEU A 367 -19.45 -4.85 -29.87
CA LEU A 367 -20.37 -4.53 -28.78
C LEU A 367 -20.92 -3.11 -28.87
N ILE A 368 -20.09 -2.12 -29.17
CA ILE A 368 -20.51 -0.71 -29.34
C ILE A 368 -21.48 -0.57 -30.53
N CYS A 369 -21.18 -1.21 -31.66
CA CYS A 369 -22.09 -1.24 -32.81
C CYS A 369 -23.44 -1.87 -32.44
N GLN A 370 -23.46 -2.97 -31.68
CA GLN A 370 -24.72 -3.54 -31.20
C GLN A 370 -25.43 -2.63 -30.18
N ALA A 371 -24.68 -1.96 -29.30
CA ALA A 371 -25.20 -1.03 -28.31
C ALA A 371 -25.77 0.26 -28.93
N LEU A 372 -25.33 0.65 -30.12
CA LEU A 372 -25.81 1.87 -30.79
C LEU A 372 -26.82 1.59 -31.90
N CYS A 373 -26.63 0.49 -32.65
CA CYS A 373 -27.35 0.24 -33.90
C CYS A 373 -28.34 -0.94 -33.85
N SER A 374 -28.47 -1.66 -32.73
CA SER A 374 -29.46 -2.75 -32.62
C SER A 374 -30.89 -2.22 -32.71
N GLU A 375 -31.71 -2.87 -33.54
CA GLU A 375 -33.15 -2.57 -33.67
C GLU A 375 -33.91 -2.89 -32.38
N ASP A 376 -33.54 -3.98 -31.71
CA ASP A 376 -34.06 -4.35 -30.40
C ASP A 376 -33.65 -3.30 -29.34
N SER A 377 -34.65 -2.56 -28.87
CA SER A 377 -34.53 -1.49 -27.88
C SER A 377 -34.05 -1.99 -26.51
N HIS A 378 -34.45 -3.21 -26.12
CA HIS A 378 -34.05 -3.82 -24.85
C HIS A 378 -32.58 -4.24 -24.88
N LYS A 379 -32.17 -4.94 -25.94
CA LYS A 379 -30.77 -5.28 -26.20
C LYS A 379 -29.89 -4.04 -26.25
N ARG A 380 -30.30 -3.03 -27.03
CA ARG A 380 -29.57 -1.76 -27.17
C ARG A 380 -29.32 -1.14 -25.78
N ARG A 381 -30.38 -1.01 -24.99
CA ARG A 381 -30.30 -0.45 -23.63
C ARG A 381 -29.36 -1.22 -22.71
N ILE A 382 -29.48 -2.54 -22.63
CA ILE A 382 -28.64 -3.37 -21.74
C ILE A 382 -27.17 -3.24 -22.14
N LEU A 383 -26.86 -3.35 -23.43
CA LEU A 383 -25.48 -3.26 -23.90
C LEU A 383 -24.87 -1.88 -23.62
N THR A 384 -25.61 -0.79 -23.88
CA THR A 384 -25.07 0.56 -23.62
C THR A 384 -24.89 0.85 -22.13
N LEU A 385 -25.80 0.39 -21.27
CA LEU A 385 -25.65 0.54 -19.82
C LEU A 385 -24.51 -0.33 -19.27
N GLY A 386 -24.38 -1.58 -19.75
CA GLY A 386 -23.29 -2.46 -19.38
C GLY A 386 -21.92 -1.91 -19.82
N LEU A 387 -21.81 -1.41 -21.06
CA LEU A 387 -20.61 -0.73 -21.55
C LEU A 387 -20.34 0.58 -20.80
N GLY A 388 -21.38 1.36 -20.48
CA GLY A 388 -21.26 2.58 -19.69
C GLY A 388 -20.67 2.30 -18.30
N LEU A 389 -21.20 1.29 -17.60
CA LEU A 389 -20.71 0.88 -16.28
C LEU A 389 -19.32 0.23 -16.33
N LEU A 390 -18.94 -0.36 -17.47
CA LEU A 390 -17.59 -0.92 -17.70
C LEU A 390 -16.55 0.17 -17.99
N ILE A 391 -16.87 1.10 -18.90
CA ILE A 391 -15.90 2.05 -19.46
C ILE A 391 -15.79 3.32 -18.60
N ILE A 392 -16.93 3.92 -18.19
CA ILE A 392 -16.94 5.24 -17.55
C ILE A 392 -16.14 5.24 -16.23
N PRO A 393 -16.30 4.27 -15.31
CA PRO A 393 -15.49 4.22 -14.08
C PRO A 393 -14.01 3.91 -14.33
N PHE A 394 -13.67 3.27 -15.46
CA PHE A 394 -12.29 2.95 -15.83
C PHE A 394 -11.53 4.12 -16.45
N LEU A 395 -12.23 5.11 -17.03
CA LEU A 395 -11.62 6.25 -17.73
C LEU A 395 -10.52 6.98 -16.94
N PRO A 396 -10.68 7.29 -15.63
CA PRO A 396 -9.61 7.94 -14.86
C PRO A 396 -8.32 7.11 -14.74
N ALA A 397 -8.41 5.78 -14.87
CA ALA A 397 -7.25 4.87 -14.82
C ALA A 397 -6.66 4.55 -16.20
N SER A 398 -7.26 5.05 -17.29
CA SER A 398 -6.94 4.62 -18.65
C SER A 398 -5.65 5.23 -19.25
N ASN A 399 -5.03 6.24 -18.64
CA ASN A 399 -3.99 7.06 -19.28
C ASN A 399 -4.48 7.93 -20.47
N LEU A 400 -5.78 7.99 -20.76
CA LEU A 400 -6.33 8.78 -21.87
C LEU A 400 -6.28 10.29 -21.60
N PHE A 401 -6.66 10.71 -20.40
CA PHE A 401 -6.74 12.14 -20.03
C PHE A 401 -5.49 12.65 -19.34
N PHE A 402 -4.85 11.81 -18.52
CA PHE A 402 -3.65 12.14 -17.75
C PHE A 402 -2.82 10.88 -17.53
N ARG A 403 -1.51 11.06 -17.34
CA ARG A 403 -0.60 9.94 -17.03
C ARG A 403 -0.92 9.37 -15.65
N VAL A 404 -0.95 8.04 -15.57
CA VAL A 404 -1.23 7.29 -14.35
C VAL A 404 0.03 6.55 -13.91
N GLY A 405 0.30 6.54 -12.61
CA GLY A 405 1.48 5.94 -11.98
C GLY A 405 1.47 4.41 -11.81
N PHE A 406 0.70 3.69 -12.61
CA PHE A 406 0.72 2.23 -12.62
C PHE A 406 0.41 1.71 -14.02
N VAL A 407 0.82 0.47 -14.28
CA VAL A 407 0.56 -0.23 -15.54
C VAL A 407 -0.80 -0.93 -15.50
N VAL A 408 -0.98 -1.83 -14.54
CA VAL A 408 -2.22 -2.54 -14.24
C VAL A 408 -2.39 -2.55 -12.72
N ALA A 409 -3.62 -2.37 -12.23
CA ALA A 409 -3.93 -2.46 -10.82
C ALA A 409 -5.33 -3.07 -10.69
N GLU A 410 -5.48 -4.20 -9.99
CA GLU A 410 -6.73 -4.95 -9.94
C GLU A 410 -7.84 -4.12 -9.33
N ARG A 411 -7.51 -3.33 -8.30
CA ARG A 411 -8.45 -2.42 -7.64
C ARG A 411 -9.21 -1.46 -8.56
N VAL A 412 -8.64 -1.07 -9.70
CA VAL A 412 -9.33 -0.15 -10.63
C VAL A 412 -10.46 -0.83 -11.41
N LEU A 413 -10.51 -2.16 -11.39
CA LEU A 413 -11.53 -2.97 -12.06
C LEU A 413 -12.74 -3.27 -11.16
N TYR A 414 -12.72 -2.85 -9.89
CA TYR A 414 -13.82 -3.12 -8.96
C TYR A 414 -15.18 -2.63 -9.49
N LEU A 415 -15.34 -1.32 -9.76
CA LEU A 415 -16.57 -0.79 -10.36
C LEU A 415 -16.79 -1.25 -11.82
N PRO A 416 -15.78 -1.20 -12.73
CA PRO A 416 -15.92 -1.72 -14.09
C PRO A 416 -16.43 -3.17 -14.19
N SER A 417 -16.05 -4.02 -13.23
CA SER A 417 -16.48 -5.42 -13.21
C SER A 417 -17.99 -5.58 -13.07
N ALA A 418 -18.72 -4.61 -12.51
CA ALA A 418 -20.18 -4.63 -12.48
C ALA A 418 -20.78 -4.53 -13.89
N GLY A 419 -20.21 -3.68 -14.76
CA GLY A 419 -20.57 -3.61 -16.17
C GLY A 419 -20.24 -4.90 -16.92
N TYR A 420 -19.06 -5.48 -16.65
CA TYR A 420 -18.67 -6.79 -17.17
C TYR A 420 -19.65 -7.90 -16.76
N CYS A 421 -20.01 -8.01 -15.49
CA CYS A 421 -20.93 -9.02 -14.98
C CYS A 421 -22.33 -8.89 -15.63
N MET A 422 -22.77 -7.65 -15.88
CA MET A 422 -24.01 -7.37 -16.59
C MET A 422 -23.97 -7.86 -18.04
N LEU A 423 -22.89 -7.55 -18.77
CA LEU A 423 -22.68 -7.99 -20.16
C LEU A 423 -22.56 -9.51 -20.26
N LEU A 424 -21.85 -10.15 -19.32
CA LEU A 424 -21.71 -11.59 -19.26
C LEU A 424 -23.04 -12.29 -18.99
N THR A 425 -23.84 -11.76 -18.06
CA THR A 425 -25.20 -12.24 -17.77
C THR A 425 -26.10 -12.15 -19.00
N PHE A 426 -26.05 -11.03 -19.73
CA PHE A 426 -26.76 -10.88 -20.99
C PHE A 426 -26.28 -11.90 -22.04
N GLY A 427 -24.96 -12.11 -22.15
CA GLY A 427 -24.36 -13.11 -23.02
C GLY A 427 -24.85 -14.53 -22.73
N PHE A 428 -24.95 -14.92 -21.45
CA PHE A 428 -25.55 -16.21 -21.05
C PHE A 428 -27.03 -16.32 -21.40
N GLY A 429 -27.79 -15.23 -21.28
CA GLY A 429 -29.18 -15.17 -21.74
C GLY A 429 -29.29 -15.40 -23.24
N VAL A 430 -28.46 -14.72 -24.04
CA VAL A 430 -28.40 -14.91 -25.50
C VAL A 430 -28.00 -16.34 -25.85
N LEU A 431 -26.98 -16.91 -25.20
CA LEU A 431 -26.54 -18.29 -25.44
C LEU A 431 -27.65 -19.28 -25.09
N SER A 432 -28.34 -19.07 -23.97
CA SER A 432 -29.46 -19.89 -23.50
C SER A 432 -30.68 -19.82 -24.41
N LYS A 433 -30.84 -18.72 -25.17
CA LYS A 433 -31.88 -18.58 -26.21
C LYS A 433 -31.56 -19.45 -27.44
N HIS A 434 -30.29 -19.54 -27.83
CA HIS A 434 -29.86 -20.25 -29.05
C HIS A 434 -29.59 -21.75 -28.84
N THR A 435 -29.42 -22.21 -27.60
CA THR A 435 -29.17 -23.63 -27.30
C THR A 435 -30.36 -24.33 -26.68
N LYS A 436 -30.63 -25.56 -27.14
CA LYS A 436 -31.58 -26.47 -26.49
C LYS A 436 -31.01 -27.06 -25.19
N LYS A 437 -29.69 -26.99 -24.97
CA LYS A 437 -28.98 -27.58 -23.82
C LYS A 437 -28.89 -26.62 -22.62
N LYS A 438 -30.03 -26.07 -22.15
CA LYS A 438 -30.06 -25.08 -21.04
C LYS A 438 -29.39 -25.57 -19.74
N LYS A 439 -29.50 -26.88 -19.43
CA LYS A 439 -28.83 -27.50 -18.26
C LYS A 439 -27.30 -27.41 -18.35
N LEU A 440 -26.73 -27.52 -19.57
CA LEU A 440 -25.28 -27.39 -19.77
C LEU A 440 -24.82 -25.96 -19.54
N VAL A 441 -25.58 -24.97 -20.01
CA VAL A 441 -25.30 -23.55 -19.73
C VAL A 441 -25.38 -23.27 -18.23
N ALA A 442 -26.40 -23.79 -17.55
CA ALA A 442 -26.53 -23.68 -16.09
C ALA A 442 -25.32 -24.27 -15.35
N ALA A 443 -24.89 -25.48 -15.74
CA ALA A 443 -23.73 -26.14 -15.17
C ALA A 443 -22.44 -25.33 -15.41
N PHE A 444 -22.29 -24.74 -16.60
CA PHE A 444 -21.15 -23.88 -16.92
C PHE A 444 -21.13 -22.61 -16.06
N VAL A 445 -22.28 -21.94 -15.90
CA VAL A 445 -22.43 -20.77 -15.02
C VAL A 445 -22.10 -21.12 -13.56
N LEU A 446 -22.63 -22.24 -13.05
CA LEU A 446 -22.32 -22.72 -11.71
C LEU A 446 -20.83 -23.06 -11.55
N GLY A 447 -20.21 -23.63 -12.58
CA GLY A 447 -18.77 -23.89 -12.62
C GLY A 447 -17.94 -22.61 -12.52
N ILE A 448 -18.31 -21.55 -13.27
CA ILE A 448 -17.66 -20.24 -13.16
C ILE A 448 -17.81 -19.68 -11.75
N LEU A 449 -19.03 -19.68 -11.18
CA LEU A 449 -19.27 -19.19 -9.82
C LEU A 449 -18.44 -19.95 -8.79
N PHE A 450 -18.37 -21.27 -8.90
CA PHE A 450 -17.56 -22.11 -8.02
C PHE A 450 -16.06 -21.83 -8.14
N ILE A 451 -15.52 -21.81 -9.36
CA ILE A 451 -14.09 -21.54 -9.62
C ILE A 451 -13.72 -20.15 -9.10
N ASN A 452 -14.54 -19.14 -9.40
CA ASN A 452 -14.30 -17.77 -8.95
C ASN A 452 -14.36 -17.65 -7.42
N THR A 453 -15.32 -18.32 -6.76
CA THR A 453 -15.39 -18.39 -5.29
C THR A 453 -14.12 -19.01 -4.71
N LEU A 454 -13.70 -20.16 -5.23
CA LEU A 454 -12.48 -20.83 -4.79
C LEU A 454 -11.25 -19.95 -5.00
N ARG A 455 -11.19 -19.23 -6.14
CA ARG A 455 -10.11 -18.29 -6.42
C ARG A 455 -10.10 -17.12 -5.44
N CYS A 456 -11.23 -16.53 -5.11
CA CYS A 456 -11.30 -15.50 -4.06
C CYS A 456 -10.80 -16.01 -2.72
N VAL A 457 -11.20 -17.23 -2.31
CA VAL A 457 -10.77 -17.81 -1.02
C VAL A 457 -9.27 -18.06 -0.98
N ILE A 458 -8.68 -18.56 -2.07
CA ILE A 458 -7.23 -18.78 -2.16
C ILE A 458 -6.51 -17.43 -2.16
N ARG A 459 -6.89 -16.54 -3.06
CA ARG A 459 -6.24 -15.24 -3.25
C ARG A 459 -6.34 -14.39 -1.98
N SER A 460 -7.48 -14.38 -1.30
CA SER A 460 -7.64 -13.64 -0.03
C SER A 460 -6.74 -14.19 1.07
N GLY A 461 -6.51 -15.50 1.09
CA GLY A 461 -5.51 -16.13 1.96
C GLY A 461 -4.09 -15.63 1.70
N GLU A 462 -3.71 -15.39 0.45
CA GLU A 462 -2.37 -14.89 0.09
C GLU A 462 -2.11 -13.47 0.61
N TRP A 463 -3.15 -12.68 0.84
CA TRP A 463 -3.05 -11.34 1.42
C TRP A 463 -2.93 -11.32 2.95
N ARG A 464 -2.97 -12.47 3.64
CA ARG A 464 -2.91 -12.51 5.11
C ARG A 464 -1.59 -12.03 5.70
N ASN A 465 -0.47 -12.17 5.00
CA ASN A 465 0.83 -11.68 5.45
C ASN A 465 1.75 -11.42 4.24
N GLU A 466 2.79 -10.62 4.47
CA GLU A 466 3.71 -10.18 3.42
C GLU A 466 4.43 -11.35 2.74
N GLU A 467 4.78 -12.41 3.48
CA GLU A 467 5.47 -13.57 2.91
C GLU A 467 4.61 -14.28 1.87
N GLN A 468 3.34 -14.58 2.17
CA GLN A 468 2.44 -15.23 1.23
C GLN A 468 2.12 -14.32 0.04
N LEU A 469 1.94 -13.02 0.30
CA LEU A 469 1.64 -12.04 -0.73
C LEU A 469 2.78 -11.93 -1.75
N PHE A 470 4.01 -11.76 -1.28
CA PHE A 470 5.16 -11.63 -2.18
C PHE A 470 5.55 -12.96 -2.84
N ARG A 471 5.38 -14.10 -2.15
CA ARG A 471 5.62 -15.42 -2.74
C ARG A 471 4.63 -15.74 -3.85
N SER A 472 3.34 -15.44 -3.68
CA SER A 472 2.35 -15.61 -4.74
C SER A 472 2.68 -14.75 -5.96
N ALA A 473 3.10 -13.49 -5.73
CA ALA A 473 3.49 -12.58 -6.81
C ALA A 473 4.70 -13.04 -7.61
N LEU A 474 5.68 -13.71 -7.00
CA LEU A 474 6.83 -14.28 -7.75
C LEU A 474 6.39 -15.28 -8.83
N SER A 475 5.30 -16.01 -8.61
CA SER A 475 4.79 -16.98 -9.59
C SER A 475 4.12 -16.32 -10.81
N VAL A 476 3.68 -15.07 -10.66
CA VAL A 476 2.94 -14.30 -11.68
C VAL A 476 3.83 -13.28 -12.38
N CYS A 477 4.62 -12.53 -11.60
CA CYS A 477 5.55 -11.50 -12.06
C CYS A 477 7.00 -11.86 -11.66
N PRO A 478 7.61 -12.93 -12.19
CA PRO A 478 8.98 -13.34 -11.82
C PRO A 478 10.04 -12.32 -12.27
N LEU A 479 9.70 -11.36 -13.13
CA LEU A 479 10.58 -10.30 -13.60
C LEU A 479 10.38 -8.96 -12.87
N ASN A 480 9.58 -8.93 -11.81
CA ASN A 480 9.35 -7.71 -11.04
C ASN A 480 10.43 -7.53 -9.97
N ALA A 481 11.26 -6.49 -10.12
CA ALA A 481 12.36 -6.20 -9.19
C ALA A 481 11.87 -5.91 -7.76
N LYS A 482 10.71 -5.25 -7.59
CA LYS A 482 10.13 -4.95 -6.27
C LYS A 482 9.69 -6.21 -5.54
N VAL A 483 9.14 -7.19 -6.26
CA VAL A 483 8.77 -8.49 -5.68
C VAL A 483 10.01 -9.21 -5.14
N HIS A 484 11.08 -9.31 -5.93
CA HIS A 484 12.34 -9.92 -5.46
C HIS A 484 12.93 -9.17 -4.26
N TYR A 485 12.94 -7.84 -4.29
CA TYR A 485 13.39 -7.02 -3.16
C TYR A 485 12.60 -7.32 -1.88
N ASN A 486 11.27 -7.35 -1.95
CA ASN A 486 10.42 -7.57 -0.79
C ASN A 486 10.56 -9.02 -0.24
N VAL A 487 10.72 -10.02 -1.12
CA VAL A 487 11.04 -11.39 -0.69
C VAL A 487 12.41 -11.45 -0.02
N GLY A 488 13.41 -10.75 -0.57
CA GLY A 488 14.74 -10.63 0.03
C GLY A 488 14.70 -9.97 1.41
N LYS A 489 13.90 -8.92 1.58
CA LYS A 489 13.67 -8.24 2.86
C LYS A 489 13.09 -9.19 3.90
N ASN A 490 12.00 -9.89 3.58
CA ASN A 490 11.38 -10.84 4.51
C ASN A 490 12.33 -11.97 4.93
N LEU A 491 13.19 -12.43 4.01
CA LEU A 491 14.20 -13.44 4.32
C LEU A 491 15.32 -12.90 5.21
N ALA A 492 15.75 -11.65 4.99
CA ALA A 492 16.74 -10.98 5.83
C ALA A 492 16.21 -10.77 7.25
N ASP A 493 14.95 -10.33 7.39
CA ASP A 493 14.30 -10.12 8.69
C ASP A 493 14.14 -11.43 9.49
N LYS A 494 14.04 -12.58 8.79
CA LYS A 494 14.08 -13.93 9.38
C LYS A 494 15.50 -14.46 9.65
N GLY A 495 16.54 -13.69 9.36
CA GLY A 495 17.94 -14.09 9.53
C GLY A 495 18.52 -14.96 8.41
N ASN A 496 17.76 -15.27 7.35
CA ASN A 496 18.25 -16.04 6.20
C ASN A 496 18.98 -15.14 5.18
N GLN A 497 20.15 -14.67 5.58
CA GLN A 497 20.96 -13.73 4.78
C GLN A 497 21.35 -14.30 3.41
N THR A 498 21.71 -15.59 3.32
CA THR A 498 22.13 -16.22 2.06
C THR A 498 21.03 -16.18 1.00
N ALA A 499 19.80 -16.53 1.37
CA ALA A 499 18.67 -16.45 0.45
C ALA A 499 18.31 -15.00 0.12
N ALA A 500 18.36 -14.09 1.11
CA ALA A 500 18.11 -12.67 0.90
C ALA A 500 19.07 -12.05 -0.13
N ILE A 501 20.37 -12.34 -0.05
CA ILE A 501 21.38 -11.88 -1.02
C ILE A 501 21.00 -12.29 -2.44
N ARG A 502 20.58 -13.54 -2.66
CA ARG A 502 20.18 -14.03 -4.00
C ARG A 502 19.03 -13.20 -4.57
N TYR A 503 18.01 -12.93 -3.76
CA TYR A 503 16.84 -12.15 -4.19
C TYR A 503 17.18 -10.67 -4.39
N TYR A 504 18.01 -10.07 -3.53
CA TYR A 504 18.45 -8.69 -3.75
C TYR A 504 19.33 -8.53 -4.98
N ARG A 505 20.24 -9.48 -5.26
CA ARG A 505 21.02 -9.49 -6.51
C ARG A 505 20.11 -9.59 -7.73
N GLU A 506 19.07 -10.42 -7.68
CA GLU A 506 18.10 -10.51 -8.76
C GLU A 506 17.27 -9.22 -8.93
N ALA A 507 16.87 -8.58 -7.83
CA ALA A 507 16.21 -7.26 -7.87
C ALA A 507 17.09 -6.18 -8.54
N VAL A 508 18.38 -6.13 -8.19
CA VAL A 508 19.36 -5.21 -8.82
C VAL A 508 19.63 -5.58 -10.28
N ARG A 509 19.67 -6.87 -10.63
CA ARG A 509 19.80 -7.32 -12.03
C ARG A 509 18.62 -6.89 -12.88
N LEU A 510 17.39 -7.04 -12.36
CA LEU A 510 16.15 -6.66 -13.04
C LEU A 510 15.97 -5.14 -13.12
N ASN A 511 16.36 -4.41 -12.08
CA ASN A 511 16.39 -2.96 -12.08
C ASN A 511 17.74 -2.42 -11.54
N PRO A 512 18.70 -2.14 -12.43
CA PRO A 512 20.01 -1.60 -12.06
C PRO A 512 19.98 -0.19 -11.44
N LYS A 513 18.81 0.45 -11.31
CA LYS A 513 18.63 1.73 -10.61
C LYS A 513 17.96 1.60 -9.24
N TYR A 514 17.77 0.38 -8.74
CA TYR A 514 17.02 0.14 -7.50
C TYR A 514 17.89 0.36 -6.25
N VAL A 515 18.06 1.63 -5.87
CA VAL A 515 18.98 2.04 -4.78
C VAL A 515 18.64 1.44 -3.42
N HIS A 516 17.36 1.17 -3.11
CA HIS A 516 16.96 0.51 -1.87
C HIS A 516 17.43 -0.94 -1.80
N ALA A 517 17.35 -1.68 -2.91
CA ALA A 517 17.88 -3.04 -2.99
C ALA A 517 19.42 -3.05 -2.87
N MET A 518 20.10 -2.10 -3.53
CA MET A 518 21.56 -1.92 -3.41
C MET A 518 21.98 -1.63 -1.97
N ASN A 519 21.27 -0.73 -1.28
CA ASN A 519 21.57 -0.38 0.11
C ASN A 519 21.41 -1.57 1.06
N ASN A 520 20.31 -2.32 0.95
CA ASN A 520 20.06 -3.47 1.82
C ASN A 520 21.03 -4.63 1.52
N LEU A 521 21.33 -4.87 0.24
CA LEU A 521 22.35 -5.84 -0.17
C LEU A 521 23.73 -5.44 0.37
N GLY A 522 24.14 -4.19 0.19
CA GLY A 522 25.40 -3.66 0.70
C GLY A 522 25.52 -3.77 2.22
N ASN A 523 24.43 -3.57 2.96
CA ASN A 523 24.44 -3.77 4.41
C ASN A 523 24.71 -5.23 4.81
N ILE A 524 24.07 -6.19 4.15
CA ILE A 524 24.28 -7.63 4.43
C ILE A 524 25.70 -8.06 4.01
N LEU A 525 26.18 -7.61 2.84
CA LEU A 525 27.54 -7.93 2.38
C LEU A 525 28.61 -7.39 3.33
N LYS A 526 28.41 -6.18 3.86
CA LYS A 526 29.25 -5.61 4.93
C LYS A 526 29.29 -6.53 6.16
N GLU A 527 28.14 -7.03 6.63
CA GLU A 527 28.08 -7.95 7.78
C GLU A 527 28.80 -9.28 7.52
N ARG A 528 28.85 -9.74 6.26
CA ARG A 528 29.62 -10.92 5.83
C ARG A 528 31.08 -10.63 5.49
N ASN A 529 31.55 -9.39 5.70
CA ASN A 529 32.89 -8.92 5.35
C ASN A 529 33.21 -8.98 3.83
N GLU A 530 32.19 -9.00 2.98
CA GLU A 530 32.29 -8.89 1.52
C GLU A 530 32.32 -7.39 1.11
N LEU A 531 33.35 -6.68 1.58
CA LEU A 531 33.39 -5.20 1.60
C LEU A 531 33.51 -4.54 0.22
N GLN A 532 34.15 -5.20 -0.75
CA GLN A 532 34.37 -4.63 -2.09
C GLN A 532 33.06 -4.51 -2.88
N GLU A 533 32.28 -5.59 -2.98
CA GLU A 533 30.96 -5.55 -3.65
C GLU A 533 30.01 -4.59 -2.93
N ALA A 534 30.05 -4.54 -1.59
CA ALA A 534 29.27 -3.58 -0.81
C ALA A 534 29.60 -2.13 -1.17
N GLU A 535 30.89 -1.80 -1.32
CA GLU A 535 31.32 -0.45 -1.70
C GLU A 535 30.87 -0.08 -3.12
N GLU A 536 31.00 -1.00 -4.08
CA GLU A 536 30.57 -0.78 -5.47
C GLU A 536 29.07 -0.49 -5.55
N LEU A 537 28.25 -1.32 -4.89
CA LEU A 537 26.79 -1.17 -4.85
C LEU A 537 26.37 0.14 -4.17
N LEU A 538 26.97 0.46 -3.02
CA LEU A 538 26.63 1.68 -2.28
C LEU A 538 27.11 2.95 -3.01
N SER A 539 28.26 2.90 -3.67
CA SER A 539 28.75 3.98 -4.52
C SER A 539 27.82 4.23 -5.70
N LEU A 540 27.33 3.16 -6.34
CA LEU A 540 26.33 3.27 -7.41
C LEU A 540 25.01 3.84 -6.88
N ALA A 541 24.55 3.38 -5.70
CA ALA A 541 23.32 3.86 -5.10
C ALA A 541 23.33 5.38 -4.86
N VAL A 542 24.43 5.93 -4.34
CA VAL A 542 24.55 7.38 -4.10
C VAL A 542 24.82 8.19 -5.37
N GLN A 543 25.36 7.59 -6.42
CA GLN A 543 25.44 8.23 -7.74
C GLN A 543 24.06 8.39 -8.38
N ILE A 544 23.20 7.37 -8.25
CA ILE A 544 21.84 7.36 -8.79
C ILE A 544 20.92 8.25 -7.97
N GLN A 545 21.01 8.17 -6.64
CA GLN A 545 20.23 8.98 -5.71
C GLN A 545 21.15 9.71 -4.71
N PRO A 546 21.66 10.91 -5.04
CA PRO A 546 22.59 11.66 -4.19
C PRO A 546 22.03 12.07 -2.83
N ASP A 547 20.71 12.21 -2.69
CA ASP A 547 20.06 12.59 -1.43
C ASP A 547 19.75 11.41 -0.50
N PHE A 548 20.12 10.18 -0.88
CA PHE A 548 19.87 8.99 -0.07
C PHE A 548 20.84 8.86 1.11
N ALA A 549 20.55 9.59 2.20
CA ALA A 549 21.44 9.70 3.36
C ALA A 549 21.86 8.35 3.98
N ALA A 550 20.98 7.34 3.99
CA ALA A 550 21.31 6.03 4.55
C ALA A 550 22.37 5.28 3.72
N ALA A 551 22.32 5.38 2.38
CA ALA A 551 23.34 4.80 1.51
C ALA A 551 24.70 5.47 1.71
N TRP A 552 24.74 6.81 1.87
CA TRP A 552 25.97 7.53 2.20
C TRP A 552 26.58 7.10 3.55
N MET A 553 25.75 6.93 4.58
CA MET A 553 26.24 6.45 5.88
C MET A 553 26.81 5.02 5.74
N ASN A 554 26.08 4.12 5.08
CA ASN A 554 26.54 2.75 4.86
C ASN A 554 27.81 2.69 4.03
N LEU A 555 27.95 3.54 3.00
CA LEU A 555 29.16 3.68 2.21
C LEU A 555 30.34 4.11 3.08
N GLY A 556 30.13 5.09 3.97
CA GLY A 556 31.14 5.54 4.92
C GLY A 556 31.60 4.43 5.89
N ILE A 557 30.68 3.57 6.33
CA ILE A 557 31.01 2.43 7.20
C ILE A 557 31.90 1.44 6.44
N VAL A 558 31.53 1.07 5.21
CA VAL A 558 32.30 0.14 4.38
C VAL A 558 33.68 0.71 4.05
N GLN A 559 33.75 1.99 3.68
CA GLN A 559 35.01 2.70 3.42
C GLN A 559 35.91 2.76 4.65
N ASN A 560 35.35 2.97 5.85
CA ASN A 560 36.12 2.93 7.09
C ASN A 560 36.73 1.54 7.33
N SER A 561 35.93 0.47 7.16
CA SER A 561 36.42 -0.92 7.27
C SER A 561 37.51 -1.24 6.23
N LEU A 562 37.45 -0.63 5.05
CA LEU A 562 38.48 -0.71 4.00
C LEU A 562 39.68 0.23 4.24
N LYS A 563 39.73 0.95 5.37
CA LYS A 563 40.75 1.96 5.73
C LYS A 563 40.84 3.16 4.77
N ARG A 564 39.76 3.44 4.03
CA ARG A 564 39.62 4.61 3.14
C ARG A 564 39.08 5.81 3.92
N PHE A 565 39.83 6.25 4.92
CA PHE A 565 39.34 7.17 5.96
C PHE A 565 38.84 8.52 5.42
N GLN A 566 39.54 9.12 4.45
CA GLN A 566 39.13 10.39 3.85
C GLN A 566 37.80 10.27 3.10
N ALA A 567 37.61 9.19 2.34
CA ALA A 567 36.37 8.92 1.63
C ALA A 567 35.22 8.67 2.62
N ALA A 568 35.49 7.91 3.71
CA ALA A 568 34.51 7.67 4.76
C ALA A 568 34.04 8.96 5.44
N GLU A 569 34.97 9.87 5.77
CA GLU A 569 34.63 11.18 6.37
C GLU A 569 33.71 11.98 5.44
N GLN A 570 34.04 12.03 4.15
CA GLN A 570 33.23 12.73 3.16
C GLN A 570 31.83 12.10 3.04
N SER A 571 31.74 10.77 3.00
CA SER A 571 30.47 10.04 2.94
C SER A 571 29.58 10.34 4.16
N TYR A 572 30.13 10.31 5.38
CA TYR A 572 29.38 10.67 6.59
C TYR A 572 28.92 12.13 6.60
N ARG A 573 29.80 13.07 6.20
CA ARG A 573 29.43 14.49 6.10
C ARG A 573 28.30 14.71 5.08
N THR A 574 28.34 14.02 3.94
CA THR A 574 27.26 14.06 2.95
C THR A 574 25.96 13.48 3.49
N ALA A 575 26.02 12.34 4.20
CA ALA A 575 24.85 11.77 4.86
C ALA A 575 24.18 12.76 5.83
N ILE A 576 24.97 13.44 6.66
CA ILE A 576 24.51 14.46 7.62
C ILE A 576 23.96 15.71 6.90
N LYS A 577 24.56 16.10 5.76
CA LYS A 577 24.05 17.19 4.92
C LYS A 577 22.63 16.92 4.44
N HIS A 578 22.34 15.69 3.99
CA HIS A 578 21.02 15.28 3.53
C HIS A 578 20.04 14.96 4.67
N ARG A 579 20.54 14.46 5.81
CA ARG A 579 19.74 14.19 7.02
C ARG A 579 20.42 14.77 8.26
N ARG A 580 20.03 16.00 8.65
CA ARG A 580 20.64 16.72 9.78
C ARG A 580 20.45 16.01 11.14
N LYS A 581 19.26 15.43 11.38
CA LYS A 581 18.96 14.65 12.60
C LYS A 581 19.31 13.17 12.36
N TYR A 582 20.60 12.82 12.44
CA TYR A 582 21.06 11.46 12.16
C TYR A 582 22.08 10.97 13.21
N PRO A 583 21.62 10.60 14.42
CA PRO A 583 22.49 10.27 15.54
C PRO A 583 23.47 9.12 15.24
N ASP A 584 23.01 8.06 14.58
CA ASP A 584 23.86 6.91 14.24
C ASP A 584 25.00 7.28 13.26
N CYS A 585 24.77 8.27 12.38
CA CYS A 585 25.80 8.76 11.48
C CYS A 585 26.88 9.57 12.23
N TYR A 586 26.47 10.42 13.18
CA TYR A 586 27.41 11.10 14.08
C TYR A 586 28.20 10.11 14.95
N TYR A 587 27.55 9.05 15.41
CA TYR A 587 28.23 7.97 16.15
C TYR A 587 29.34 7.31 15.32
N ASN A 588 29.04 6.94 14.08
CA ASN A 588 30.00 6.32 13.17
C ASN A 588 31.11 7.31 12.74
N LEU A 589 30.80 8.59 12.57
CA LEU A 589 31.79 9.64 12.33
C LEU A 589 32.74 9.80 13.52
N GLY A 590 32.23 9.73 14.76
CA GLY A 590 33.07 9.77 15.96
C GLY A 590 33.99 8.54 16.06
N ARG A 591 33.52 7.35 15.65
CA ARG A 591 34.38 6.16 15.55
C ARG A 591 35.50 6.35 14.54
N LEU A 592 35.21 6.88 13.35
CA LEU A 592 36.21 7.21 12.35
C LEU A 592 37.27 8.19 12.90
N TYR A 593 36.85 9.25 13.61
CA TYR A 593 37.80 10.18 14.21
C TYR A 593 38.64 9.56 15.33
N ALA A 594 38.07 8.63 16.10
CA ALA A 594 38.83 7.88 17.09
C ALA A 594 39.89 6.98 16.41
N ASP A 595 39.54 6.28 15.32
CA ASP A 595 40.48 5.48 14.52
C ASP A 595 41.62 6.33 13.92
N LEU A 596 41.36 7.62 13.67
CA LEU A 596 42.34 8.62 13.20
C LEU A 596 43.10 9.34 14.32
N ASN A 597 42.89 8.98 15.60
CA ASN A 597 43.42 9.69 16.78
C ASN A 597 43.02 11.18 16.89
N ARG A 598 41.93 11.59 16.22
CA ARG A 598 41.35 12.94 16.31
C ARG A 598 40.37 13.01 17.49
N HIS A 599 40.89 12.94 18.70
CA HIS A 599 40.09 12.73 19.92
C HIS A 599 39.04 13.83 20.17
N VAL A 600 39.38 15.10 19.94
CA VAL A 600 38.44 16.23 20.13
C VAL A 600 37.26 16.13 19.15
N ASP A 601 37.55 15.81 17.88
CA ASP A 601 36.52 15.64 16.86
C ASP A 601 35.62 14.44 17.16
N ALA A 602 36.20 13.34 17.67
CA ALA A 602 35.45 12.16 18.09
C ALA A 602 34.46 12.48 19.22
N LEU A 603 34.91 13.20 20.26
CA LEU A 603 34.06 13.65 21.36
C LEU A 603 32.94 14.57 20.88
N ASN A 604 33.24 15.53 20.01
CA ASN A 604 32.24 16.43 19.44
C ASN A 604 31.19 15.67 18.61
N ALA A 605 31.61 14.70 17.80
CA ALA A 605 30.71 13.88 17.01
C ALA A 605 29.81 13.01 17.90
N TRP A 606 30.37 12.33 18.90
CA TRP A 606 29.56 11.54 19.85
C TRP A 606 28.64 12.41 20.70
N ARG A 607 29.07 13.61 21.10
CA ARG A 607 28.20 14.56 21.79
C ARG A 607 27.02 14.99 20.93
N ASN A 608 27.23 15.25 19.63
CA ASN A 608 26.13 15.51 18.71
C ASN A 608 25.17 14.32 18.60
N ALA A 609 25.69 13.08 18.59
CA ALA A 609 24.85 11.89 18.59
C ALA A 609 23.96 11.81 19.85
N THR A 610 24.52 12.11 21.03
CA THR A 610 23.76 12.05 22.29
C THR A 610 22.82 13.23 22.49
N VAL A 611 23.13 14.42 21.98
CA VAL A 611 22.19 15.55 21.95
C VAL A 611 20.98 15.23 21.07
N LEU A 612 21.17 14.54 19.94
CA LEU A 612 20.09 14.13 19.05
C LEU A 612 19.30 12.92 19.57
N LYS A 613 19.96 12.02 20.31
CA LYS A 613 19.38 10.83 20.93
C LYS A 613 20.00 10.61 22.31
N PRO A 614 19.40 11.15 23.39
CA PRO A 614 19.92 11.03 24.75
C PRO A 614 20.16 9.58 25.19
N GLU A 615 19.38 8.63 24.68
CA GLU A 615 19.46 7.20 25.00
C GLU A 615 20.53 6.45 24.18
N HIS A 616 21.40 7.15 23.43
CA HIS A 616 22.44 6.54 22.61
C HIS A 616 23.62 6.03 23.44
N SER A 617 23.42 4.94 24.18
CA SER A 617 24.39 4.34 25.12
C SER A 617 25.80 4.14 24.53
N LEU A 618 25.92 3.62 23.31
CA LEU A 618 27.23 3.37 22.68
C LEU A 618 28.06 4.66 22.48
N ALA A 619 27.42 5.80 22.26
CA ALA A 619 28.12 7.08 22.06
C ALA A 619 28.61 7.62 23.40
N TRP A 620 27.75 7.59 24.44
CA TRP A 620 28.13 7.89 25.81
C TRP A 620 29.31 7.04 26.28
N ASN A 621 29.21 5.72 26.09
CA ASN A 621 30.23 4.78 26.52
C ASN A 621 31.58 5.05 25.84
N ASN A 622 31.58 5.32 24.53
CA ASN A 622 32.79 5.64 23.79
C ASN A 622 33.42 6.97 24.24
N MET A 623 32.62 7.99 24.58
CA MET A 623 33.15 9.23 25.16
C MET A 623 33.84 9.00 26.50
N ILE A 624 33.23 8.22 27.40
CA ILE A 624 33.80 7.89 28.72
C ILE A 624 35.13 7.15 28.54
N ILE A 625 35.15 6.11 27.70
CA ILE A 625 36.35 5.30 27.44
C ILE A 625 37.46 6.16 26.83
N LEU A 626 37.14 7.03 25.87
CA LEU A 626 38.13 7.89 25.24
C LEU A 626 38.73 8.90 26.25
N LEU A 627 37.88 9.56 27.04
CA LEU A 627 38.34 10.49 28.08
C LEU A 627 39.17 9.79 29.16
N ASP A 628 38.77 8.57 29.55
CA ASP A 628 39.53 7.74 30.49
C ASP A 628 40.92 7.37 29.94
N SER A 629 40.97 6.90 28.68
CA SER A 629 42.24 6.52 28.03
C SER A 629 43.19 7.70 27.80
N THR A 630 42.65 8.91 27.63
CA THR A 630 43.44 10.15 27.47
C THR A 630 43.78 10.82 28.82
N GLY A 631 43.39 10.23 29.95
CA GLY A 631 43.70 10.72 31.29
C GLY A 631 42.79 11.86 31.79
N ASN A 632 41.78 12.25 31.03
CA ASN A 632 40.83 13.31 31.37
C ASN A 632 39.73 12.82 32.34
N LEU A 633 40.14 12.28 33.49
CA LEU A 633 39.26 11.57 34.43
C LEU A 633 38.10 12.44 34.95
N ALA A 634 38.31 13.73 35.17
CA ALA A 634 37.26 14.64 35.65
C ALA A 634 36.14 14.81 34.62
N GLN A 635 36.49 14.95 33.33
CA GLN A 635 35.51 15.01 32.25
C GLN A 635 34.84 13.66 32.03
N ALA A 636 35.59 12.56 32.08
CA ALA A 636 35.05 11.20 31.96
C ALA A 636 33.99 10.93 33.04
N GLU A 637 34.25 11.38 34.28
CA GLU A 637 33.30 11.28 35.38
C GLU A 637 32.04 12.12 35.13
N ALA A 638 32.20 13.39 34.74
CA ALA A 638 31.07 14.27 34.46
C ALA A 638 30.17 13.71 33.35
N VAL A 639 30.76 13.28 32.24
CA VAL A 639 30.05 12.66 31.11
C VAL A 639 29.35 11.37 31.55
N GLY A 640 30.01 10.53 32.36
CA GLY A 640 29.41 9.29 32.84
C GLY A 640 28.24 9.51 33.80
N ARG A 641 28.30 10.53 34.66
CA ARG A 641 27.18 10.90 35.55
C ARG A 641 25.99 11.40 34.75
N GLU A 642 26.22 12.32 33.82
CA GLU A 642 25.17 12.81 32.90
C GLU A 642 24.53 11.66 32.12
N ALA A 643 25.34 10.73 31.60
CA ALA A 643 24.83 9.58 30.87
C ALA A 643 23.94 8.67 31.73
N LEU A 644 24.27 8.45 33.01
CA LEU A 644 23.47 7.66 33.94
C LEU A 644 22.26 8.40 34.51
N GLU A 645 22.23 9.74 34.50
CA GLU A 645 21.00 10.49 34.77
C GLU A 645 19.96 10.24 33.68
N LEU A 646 20.40 10.18 32.43
CA LEU A 646 19.54 9.93 31.26
C LEU A 646 19.24 8.44 31.07
N ILE A 647 20.19 7.55 31.36
CA ILE A 647 20.10 6.10 31.14
C ILE A 647 20.50 5.34 32.41
N PRO A 648 19.67 5.39 33.48
CA PRO A 648 20.05 4.95 34.82
C PRO A 648 20.28 3.44 34.98
N ASN A 649 19.81 2.62 34.05
CA ASN A 649 19.89 1.16 34.12
C ASN A 649 20.91 0.55 33.13
N ASP A 650 21.72 1.37 32.45
CA ASP A 650 22.72 0.86 31.51
C ASP A 650 23.95 0.32 32.23
N HIS A 651 24.09 -1.00 32.24
CA HIS A 651 25.19 -1.70 32.90
C HIS A 651 26.57 -1.40 32.27
N SER A 652 26.63 -1.08 30.97
CA SER A 652 27.89 -0.75 30.29
C SER A 652 28.39 0.63 30.72
N LEU A 653 27.49 1.61 30.83
CA LEU A 653 27.81 2.94 31.35
C LEU A 653 28.22 2.89 32.83
N MET A 654 27.50 2.10 33.64
CA MET A 654 27.89 1.87 35.04
C MET A 654 29.31 1.30 35.15
N PHE A 655 29.61 0.28 34.35
CA PHE A 655 30.93 -0.33 34.32
C PHE A 655 32.03 0.67 33.91
N SER A 656 31.82 1.44 32.84
CA SER A 656 32.78 2.43 32.36
C SER A 656 33.00 3.57 33.36
N LEU A 657 31.94 4.10 33.97
CA LEU A 657 32.07 5.11 35.02
C LEU A 657 32.72 4.55 36.29
N ALA A 658 32.42 3.30 36.67
CA ALA A 658 33.06 2.65 37.81
C ALA A 658 34.58 2.56 37.64
N ASN A 659 35.07 2.22 36.44
CA ASN A 659 36.50 2.22 36.12
C ASN A 659 37.13 3.61 36.32
N VAL A 660 36.47 4.67 35.84
CA VAL A 660 36.93 6.07 36.01
C VAL A 660 36.99 6.44 37.49
N LEU A 661 35.93 6.18 38.26
CA LEU A 661 35.87 6.50 39.69
C LEU A 661 36.95 5.74 40.49
N GLY A 662 37.21 4.49 40.13
CA GLY A 662 38.27 3.68 40.74
C GLY A 662 39.67 4.25 40.48
N LYS A 663 39.91 4.79 39.27
CA LYS A 663 41.15 5.51 38.96
C LYS A 663 41.27 6.81 39.74
N SER A 664 40.17 7.52 39.94
CA SER A 664 40.06 8.74 40.77
C SER A 664 40.01 8.48 42.29
N GLN A 665 40.27 7.24 42.75
CA GLN A 665 40.28 6.82 44.16
C GLN A 665 38.93 6.98 44.89
N LYS A 666 37.81 7.15 44.16
CA LYS A 666 36.44 7.17 44.70
C LYS A 666 35.92 5.74 44.85
N TYR A 667 36.59 4.96 45.68
CA TYR A 667 36.45 3.51 45.69
C TYR A 667 35.04 3.00 46.05
N LYS A 668 34.38 3.61 47.05
CA LYS A 668 33.01 3.21 47.47
C LYS A 668 31.97 3.42 46.37
N GLU A 669 32.05 4.55 45.65
CA GLU A 669 31.13 4.83 44.54
C GLU A 669 31.40 3.90 43.35
N SER A 670 32.68 3.66 43.05
CA SER A 670 33.10 2.71 42.02
C SER A 670 32.58 1.30 42.31
N GLU A 671 32.76 0.81 43.54
CA GLU A 671 32.24 -0.48 44.00
C GLU A 671 30.72 -0.59 43.82
N ALA A 672 29.98 0.42 44.26
CA ALA A 672 28.52 0.43 44.13
C ALA A 672 28.05 0.29 42.68
N LEU A 673 28.73 0.96 41.74
CA LEU A 673 28.41 0.86 40.31
C LEU A 673 28.81 -0.50 39.72
N PHE A 674 29.99 -1.03 40.06
CA PHE A 674 30.38 -2.39 39.63
C PHE A 674 29.40 -3.44 40.13
N LEU A 675 28.97 -3.37 41.39
CA LEU A 675 28.01 -4.32 41.96
C LEU A 675 26.65 -4.22 41.27
N LYS A 676 26.19 -3.02 40.89
CA LYS A 676 24.98 -2.86 40.08
C LYS A 676 25.14 -3.46 38.67
N ALA A 677 26.26 -3.22 38.00
CA ALA A 677 26.55 -3.78 36.68
C ALA A 677 26.62 -5.33 36.72
N ILE A 678 27.24 -5.90 37.76
CA ILE A 678 27.30 -7.35 38.00
C ILE A 678 25.91 -7.91 38.32
N LYS A 679 25.09 -7.19 39.10
CA LYS A 679 23.73 -7.62 39.39
C LYS A 679 22.88 -7.72 38.11
N ALA A 680 23.08 -6.80 37.17
CA ALA A 680 22.43 -6.85 35.86
C ALA A 680 22.98 -7.99 34.98
N HIS A 681 24.30 -8.19 34.96
CA HIS A 681 24.97 -9.23 34.17
C HIS A 681 26.02 -10.00 34.98
N PRO A 682 25.61 -11.04 35.73
CA PRO A 682 26.48 -11.73 36.69
C PRO A 682 27.54 -12.63 36.03
N ASN A 683 27.34 -13.02 34.77
CA ASN A 683 28.25 -13.92 34.06
C ASN A 683 29.31 -13.18 33.22
N THR A 684 29.41 -11.86 33.34
CA THR A 684 30.39 -11.06 32.58
C THR A 684 31.75 -11.08 33.28
N ALA A 685 32.69 -11.86 32.76
CA ALA A 685 34.01 -12.07 33.37
C ALA A 685 34.78 -10.76 33.62
N SER A 686 34.71 -9.80 32.69
CA SER A 686 35.40 -8.50 32.79
C SER A 686 34.87 -7.63 33.95
N TYR A 687 33.60 -7.78 34.33
CA TYR A 687 33.02 -7.01 35.45
C TYR A 687 33.62 -7.44 36.78
N HIS A 688 33.74 -8.75 36.98
CA HIS A 688 34.43 -9.31 38.13
C HIS A 688 35.93 -9.02 38.11
N GLY A 689 36.57 -9.10 36.94
CA GLY A 689 38.00 -8.81 36.79
C GLY A 689 38.34 -7.37 37.20
N ASN A 690 37.59 -6.38 36.71
CA ASN A 690 37.85 -4.97 37.03
C ASN A 690 37.45 -4.60 38.46
N LEU A 691 36.41 -5.20 39.03
CA LEU A 691 36.09 -5.05 40.45
C LEU A 691 37.21 -5.65 41.33
N ALA A 692 37.82 -6.76 40.91
CA ALA A 692 38.99 -7.32 41.60
C ALA A 692 40.20 -6.37 41.54
N VAL A 693 40.42 -5.72 40.40
CA VAL A 693 41.45 -4.67 40.26
C VAL A 693 41.16 -3.49 41.19
N LEU A 694 39.91 -3.06 41.31
CA LEU A 694 39.50 -2.02 42.26
C LEU A 694 39.86 -2.41 43.69
N TYR A 695 39.43 -3.59 44.15
CA TYR A 695 39.73 -4.07 45.51
C TYR A 695 41.23 -4.25 45.75
N HIS A 696 41.97 -4.73 44.75
CA HIS A 696 43.43 -4.88 44.85
C HIS A 696 44.10 -3.52 45.06
N ARG A 697 43.66 -2.48 44.34
CA ARG A 697 44.15 -1.10 44.51
C ARG A 697 43.72 -0.47 45.83
N TRP A 698 42.50 -0.76 46.28
CA TRP A 698 41.93 -0.25 47.53
C TRP A 698 42.51 -0.93 48.77
N GLY A 699 43.10 -2.13 48.62
CA GLY A 699 43.71 -2.89 49.71
C GLY A 699 42.83 -3.99 50.30
N HIS A 700 41.63 -4.23 49.74
CA HIS A 700 40.75 -5.34 50.12
C HIS A 700 41.18 -6.65 49.42
N LEU A 701 42.31 -7.20 49.85
CA LEU A 701 42.99 -8.27 49.12
C LEU A 701 42.19 -9.59 49.05
N ASP A 702 41.41 -9.93 50.08
CA ASP A 702 40.57 -11.14 50.07
C ASP A 702 39.41 -11.02 49.08
N LEU A 703 38.76 -9.85 49.03
CA LEU A 703 37.72 -9.56 48.04
C LEU A 703 38.28 -9.51 46.63
N ALA A 704 39.48 -8.94 46.46
CA ALA A 704 40.20 -8.95 45.19
C ALA A 704 40.45 -10.39 44.72
N LYS A 705 41.00 -11.25 45.59
CA LYS A 705 41.23 -12.67 45.30
C LYS A 705 39.95 -13.38 44.85
N LYS A 706 38.86 -13.23 45.61
CA LYS A 706 37.57 -13.83 45.29
C LYS A 706 37.08 -13.45 43.90
N HIS A 707 37.14 -12.17 43.55
CA HIS A 707 36.66 -11.70 42.26
C HIS A 707 37.60 -12.02 41.08
N TYR A 708 38.92 -12.09 41.30
CA TYR A 708 39.84 -12.64 40.30
C TYR A 708 39.53 -14.10 39.98
N GLU A 709 39.26 -14.93 41.00
CA GLU A 709 38.91 -16.33 40.82
C GLU A 709 37.57 -16.52 40.10
N ILE A 710 36.56 -15.69 40.42
CA ILE A 710 35.27 -15.70 39.70
C ILE A 710 35.48 -15.30 38.23
N SER A 711 36.23 -14.22 37.98
CA SER A 711 36.53 -13.75 36.62
C SER A 711 37.24 -14.83 35.78
N LEU A 712 38.28 -15.48 36.32
CA LEU A 712 39.02 -16.56 35.64
C LEU A 712 38.23 -17.87 35.52
N ARG A 713 37.22 -18.09 36.37
CA ARG A 713 36.29 -19.21 36.20
C ARG A 713 35.34 -18.97 35.02
N LEU A 714 34.89 -17.73 34.86
CA LEU A 714 34.01 -17.32 33.76
C LEU A 714 34.77 -17.22 32.43
N ASP A 715 36.01 -16.73 32.45
CA ASP A 715 36.91 -16.66 31.31
C ASP A 715 38.36 -17.00 31.72
N PRO A 716 38.79 -18.27 31.56
CA PRO A 716 40.16 -18.69 31.88
C PRO A 716 41.24 -18.04 31.01
N MET A 717 40.87 -17.43 29.88
CA MET A 717 41.80 -16.82 28.91
C MET A 717 42.00 -15.32 29.13
N ALA A 718 41.35 -14.71 30.12
CA ALA A 718 41.50 -13.31 30.47
C ALA A 718 42.92 -12.97 30.98
N SER A 719 43.84 -12.68 30.07
CA SER A 719 45.27 -12.43 30.35
C SER A 719 45.48 -11.32 31.37
N GLY A 720 44.80 -10.18 31.21
CA GLY A 720 44.89 -9.05 32.15
C GLY A 720 44.45 -9.40 33.57
N THR A 721 43.40 -10.21 33.72
CA THR A 721 42.94 -10.72 35.03
C THR A 721 43.99 -11.67 35.62
N LYS A 722 44.55 -12.57 34.81
CA LYS A 722 45.57 -13.55 35.22
C LYS A 722 46.86 -12.89 35.70
N GLU A 723 47.33 -11.88 34.97
CA GLU A 723 48.52 -11.10 35.32
C GLU A 723 48.33 -10.34 36.64
N ASN A 724 47.21 -9.61 36.75
CA ASN A 724 46.87 -8.86 37.97
C ASN A 724 46.66 -9.78 39.18
N TYR A 725 46.07 -10.96 38.98
CA TYR A 725 45.93 -11.94 40.05
C TYR A 725 47.29 -12.53 40.47
N GLY A 726 48.18 -12.80 39.51
CA GLY A 726 49.55 -13.24 39.78
C GLY A 726 50.36 -12.21 40.59
N LEU A 727 50.15 -10.91 40.37
CA LEU A 727 50.72 -9.84 41.19
C LEU A 727 50.15 -9.87 42.61
N LEU A 728 48.84 -10.03 42.76
CA LEU A 728 48.20 -10.14 44.08
C LEU A 728 48.72 -11.35 44.86
N ARG A 729 48.86 -12.51 44.22
CA ARG A 729 49.37 -13.74 44.86
C ARG A 729 50.78 -13.57 45.39
N ARG A 730 51.69 -13.00 44.59
CA ARG A 730 53.06 -12.69 45.03
C ARG A 730 53.07 -11.75 46.22
N LYS A 731 52.20 -10.73 46.23
CA LYS A 731 52.06 -9.79 47.36
C LYS A 731 51.54 -10.47 48.62
N LEU A 732 50.52 -11.33 48.51
CA LEU A 732 50.00 -12.12 49.63
C LEU A 732 51.06 -13.05 50.22
N GLU A 733 51.82 -13.74 49.36
CA GLU A 733 52.94 -14.62 49.78
C GLU A 733 54.05 -13.83 50.50
N GLN A 734 54.38 -12.62 50.04
CA GLN A 734 55.35 -11.75 50.70
C GLN A 734 54.87 -11.26 52.08
N MET A 735 53.58 -10.95 52.23
CA MET A 735 53.02 -10.54 53.52
C MET A 735 52.95 -11.70 54.51
N GLN A 736 52.65 -12.92 54.03
CA GLN A 736 52.70 -14.12 54.86
C GLN A 736 54.13 -14.41 55.35
N LYS A 737 55.14 -14.21 54.50
CA LYS A 737 56.56 -14.36 54.88
C LYS A 737 57.10 -13.28 55.83
N LYS A 738 56.42 -12.12 55.95
CA LYS A 738 56.78 -11.04 56.89
C LYS A 738 56.07 -11.14 58.24
N ASN A 739 55.02 -11.95 58.33
CA ASN A 739 54.23 -12.18 59.54
C ASN A 739 54.56 -13.53 60.23
N ILE A 740 55.61 -14.21 59.75
CA ILE A 740 56.34 -15.32 60.42
C ILE A 740 57.68 -14.73 60.83
#